data_AF-A0A5C6M6T8-F1
#
_entry.id   AF-A0A5C6M6T8-F1
#
_cell.length_a   1.000
_cell.length_b   1.000
_cell.length_c   1.000
_cell.angle_alpha   90.00
_cell.angle_beta   90.00
_cell.angle_gamma   90.00
#
_symmetry.space_group_name_H-M   'P 1'
#
loop_
_entity.id
_entity.type
_entity.pdbx_description
1 polymer ?
#
loop_
_entity_poly.entity_id
_entity_poly.type
_entity_poly.pdbx_seq_one_letter_code
_entity_poly.pdbx_strand_id
1 'polypeptide(L)'
;MTIEEITALVKDIQDLLISPFGVNEAELMDVAGRHEDFVAETSEWMLAVDKLLQKGLRTEAIELAERDPNLNEVIIALDFPELDAWNELLLKHDMQPVSELPEGVAEDLNDAYGVSSSLEKLMQQHRGAALARAPLSTRLQILRLLENKDPGNPAWAQDVRDFEKARLAEVRSELDDAIRTADDRTLVDLEREFQNPGWKTPVPAELKRRASDASTALQKQKSLREMQALAYQLSDAFADFNLPQATPLCKRFHALNMIVSLPPADKIFDIAGPALDWVREELRKAEQDLHFQNSTALLESAIEQGASAAELDRLAHEATKFDHTLPEKLERRLHDRLDTLRLMAERRRKSITLATVSASVLAVAVVGYSIYAFRIRTELQRHRTQLAALMEEAATSGIMEPLDQYFELLSRERRSIAESAVVTGLRQQYESLRLQQDGRRRQLEATLATASEAIANATVPSAFEGAFQMLKDADALALNDLEKSAVLKAESEGFRRKEEVQASVDTAFQLQIRDVSQRVAQLPVDETGPYDAILAELASLLQTPEVSRGLITTLSTLERKVQGDRSEVVGRLEIARALQVISAALGNDVNFGKALEAFAAKYPGTTRATSFTHVAERERDLLTGALKWNAVRRQFLTASPATLEPAAARAILEEYSQFLKSSGPYPGPVDIAKRLPVLQAIGTRTSPVDGMKTIFSGRAITNAYLIATADGKQQYYADSPPIVTDSLTFDIYTTPDGDQTVNKKLFRNQVREEQLVGDVSIPARWMSPQTKLAKSIIEFAGDSTASDFEALIRTVAEKVLREEEGLDPILRMLLVERTLEYGARGSFFIESQLTQIKIAFAEAGVPRLTNWLSVSDETQKLRITAKDFLQKHEQPILQALAAALSERDSYSSLPIGPQVRWIGWLSRDDSPTSMWQVRSKPGSPGESEGELVVFGRKTPGDPPKQTSVGRLDSSGTVTMSAVPEDMLEGRPVFLLVTTEQSP
;
A
#
# COMPACT_ATOMS: atom_id res chain seq x y z
N MET A 1 42.54 34.22 4.75
CA MET A 1 41.14 34.65 4.87
C MET A 1 40.38 33.66 5.72
N THR A 2 39.77 34.09 6.82
CA THR A 2 38.81 33.32 7.64
C THR A 2 37.45 34.01 7.65
N ILE A 3 36.37 33.27 7.90
CA ILE A 3 35.02 33.84 7.96
C ILE A 3 34.86 34.88 9.09
N GLU A 4 35.60 34.68 10.20
CA GLU A 4 35.62 35.62 11.33
C GLU A 4 36.25 36.97 10.94
N GLU A 5 37.31 36.95 10.13
CA GLU A 5 37.97 38.16 9.61
C GLU A 5 37.04 38.96 8.68
N ILE A 6 36.30 38.27 7.80
CA ILE A 6 35.33 38.91 6.89
C ILE A 6 34.17 39.50 7.67
N THR A 7 33.62 38.75 8.63
CA THR A 7 32.50 39.24 9.45
C THR A 7 32.90 40.44 10.32
N ALA A 8 34.13 40.44 10.85
CA ALA A 8 34.68 41.58 11.58
C ALA A 8 34.83 42.81 10.66
N LEU A 9 35.28 42.62 9.42
CA LEU A 9 35.37 43.70 8.44
C LEU A 9 34.00 44.28 8.09
N VAL A 10 32.99 43.44 7.83
CA VAL A 10 31.62 43.92 7.54
C VAL A 10 31.08 44.75 8.71
N LYS A 11 31.38 44.34 9.94
CA LYS A 11 31.02 45.13 11.12
C LYS A 11 31.76 46.47 11.17
N ASP A 12 33.06 46.50 10.87
CA ASP A 12 33.83 47.75 10.77
C ASP A 12 33.18 48.70 9.72
N ILE A 13 32.75 48.15 8.58
CA ILE A 13 32.05 48.90 7.53
C ILE A 13 30.72 49.48 8.04
N GLN A 14 29.91 48.67 8.73
CA GLN A 14 28.63 49.10 9.29
C GLN A 14 28.81 50.18 10.37
N ASP A 15 29.83 50.05 11.23
CA ASP A 15 30.15 51.03 12.27
C ASP A 15 30.59 52.37 11.65
N LEU A 16 31.35 52.34 10.55
CA LEU A 16 31.72 53.55 9.79
C LEU A 16 30.53 54.22 9.11
N LEU A 17 29.58 53.45 8.58
CA LEU A 17 28.37 53.98 7.93
C LEU A 17 27.42 54.68 8.91
N ILE A 18 27.37 54.24 10.17
CA ILE A 18 26.46 54.76 11.20
C ILE A 18 27.10 55.92 12.00
N SER A 19 28.42 56.14 11.87
CA SER A 19 29.15 57.11 12.70
C SER A 19 28.63 58.56 12.55
N PRO A 20 28.09 59.17 13.64
CA PRO A 20 27.54 60.53 13.61
C PRO A 20 28.61 61.64 13.67
N PHE A 21 29.87 61.28 13.97
CA PHE A 21 31.01 62.19 13.96
C PHE A 21 31.83 61.87 12.70
N GLY A 22 32.11 62.87 11.87
CA GLY A 22 32.71 62.70 10.54
C GLY A 22 33.81 61.64 10.49
N VAL A 23 33.72 60.77 9.47
CA VAL A 23 34.56 59.59 9.30
C VAL A 23 36.05 59.97 9.21
N ASN A 24 36.90 59.27 9.95
CA ASN A 24 38.35 59.42 9.84
C ASN A 24 38.82 58.83 8.49
N GLU A 25 39.33 59.66 7.60
CA GLU A 25 39.74 59.27 6.25
C GLU A 25 40.81 58.16 6.24
N ALA A 26 41.71 58.14 7.23
CA ALA A 26 42.73 57.09 7.34
C ALA A 26 42.14 55.72 7.72
N GLU A 27 41.07 55.71 8.51
CA GLU A 27 40.36 54.50 8.93
C GLU A 27 39.47 53.98 7.79
N LEU A 28 38.81 54.90 7.08
CA LEU A 28 38.04 54.60 5.87
C LEU A 28 38.91 53.94 4.79
N MET A 29 40.12 54.46 4.57
CA MET A 29 41.06 53.92 3.59
C MET A 29 41.56 52.52 3.97
N ASP A 30 41.82 52.26 5.26
CA ASP A 30 42.24 50.93 5.74
C ASP A 30 41.13 49.88 5.53
N VAL A 31 39.90 50.19 5.95
CA VAL A 31 38.75 49.30 5.81
C VAL A 31 38.42 49.04 4.33
N ALA A 32 38.48 50.07 3.48
CA ALA A 32 38.28 49.92 2.04
C ALA A 32 39.33 49.02 1.38
N GLY A 33 40.60 49.17 1.76
CA GLY A 33 41.69 48.31 1.28
C GLY A 33 41.49 46.84 1.68
N ARG A 34 41.15 46.58 2.95
CA ARG A 34 40.85 45.22 3.43
C ARG A 34 39.65 44.60 2.69
N HIS A 35 38.64 45.41 2.34
CA HIS A 35 37.47 44.93 1.61
C HIS A 35 37.81 44.54 0.17
N GLU A 36 38.55 45.39 -0.56
CA GLU A 36 38.99 45.07 -1.93
C GLU A 36 39.87 43.81 -1.97
N ASP A 37 40.78 43.65 -1.01
CA ASP A 37 41.66 42.47 -0.93
C ASP A 37 40.85 41.16 -0.81
N PHE A 38 39.82 41.13 0.06
CA PHE A 38 38.98 39.93 0.22
C PHE A 38 38.09 39.65 -1.00
N VAL A 39 37.57 40.70 -1.65
CA VAL A 39 36.78 40.54 -2.87
C VAL A 39 37.65 40.03 -4.03
N ALA A 40 38.88 40.53 -4.17
CA ALA A 40 39.81 40.08 -5.20
C ALA A 40 40.20 38.60 -5.01
N GLU A 41 40.55 38.19 -3.78
CA GLU A 41 40.89 36.80 -3.45
C GLU A 41 39.70 35.85 -3.73
N THR A 42 38.49 36.27 -3.34
CA THR A 42 37.25 35.50 -3.58
C THR A 42 36.93 35.40 -5.07
N SER A 43 37.13 36.47 -5.84
CA SER A 43 36.89 36.50 -7.29
C SER A 43 37.82 35.55 -8.05
N GLU A 44 39.11 35.51 -7.70
CA GLU A 44 40.06 34.55 -8.29
C GLU A 44 39.66 33.10 -7.99
N TRP A 45 39.16 32.84 -6.78
CA TRP A 45 38.67 31.53 -6.38
C TRP A 45 37.42 31.12 -7.19
N MET A 46 36.45 32.01 -7.32
CA MET A 46 35.25 31.78 -8.14
C MET A 46 35.61 31.45 -9.58
N LEU A 47 36.53 32.18 -10.21
CA LEU A 47 36.99 31.90 -11.58
C LEU A 47 37.67 30.53 -11.72
N ALA A 48 38.36 30.06 -10.69
CA ALA A 48 38.95 28.72 -10.68
C ALA A 48 37.89 27.62 -10.62
N VAL A 49 36.82 27.83 -9.84
CA VAL A 49 35.66 26.92 -9.74
C VAL A 49 34.90 26.88 -11.07
N ASP A 50 34.58 28.04 -11.66
CA ASP A 50 33.91 28.13 -12.97
C ASP A 50 34.68 27.37 -14.07
N LYS A 51 36.01 27.53 -14.12
CA LYS A 51 36.86 26.81 -15.08
C LYS A 51 36.80 25.29 -14.94
N LEU A 52 36.56 24.75 -13.73
CA LEU A 52 36.39 23.32 -13.50
C LEU A 52 34.99 22.85 -13.92
N LEU A 53 33.96 23.64 -13.61
CA LEU A 53 32.58 23.38 -14.03
C LEU A 53 32.46 23.35 -15.56
N GLN A 54 33.07 24.30 -16.27
CA GLN A 54 33.10 24.34 -17.75
C GLN A 54 33.79 23.12 -18.39
N LYS A 55 34.70 22.47 -17.65
CA LYS A 55 35.37 21.24 -18.09
C LYS A 55 34.59 19.96 -17.74
N GLY A 56 33.44 20.08 -17.08
CA GLY A 56 32.66 18.95 -16.57
C GLY A 56 33.26 18.28 -15.33
N LEU A 57 34.28 18.90 -14.71
CA LEU A 57 34.96 18.39 -13.50
C LEU A 57 34.25 18.87 -12.24
N ARG A 58 32.99 18.44 -12.06
CA ARG A 58 32.11 18.96 -11.01
C ARG A 58 32.56 18.58 -9.61
N THR A 59 33.08 17.37 -9.41
CA THR A 59 33.55 16.93 -8.09
C THR A 59 34.75 17.76 -7.63
N GLU A 60 35.70 18.01 -8.54
CA GLU A 60 36.86 18.84 -8.28
C GLU A 60 36.48 20.32 -8.04
N ALA A 61 35.44 20.81 -8.73
CA ALA A 61 34.89 22.15 -8.49
C ALA A 61 34.27 22.28 -7.09
N ILE A 62 33.49 21.28 -6.67
CA ILE A 62 32.89 21.23 -5.32
C ILE A 62 33.98 21.12 -4.24
N GLU A 63 34.94 20.21 -4.38
CA GLU A 63 36.05 20.07 -3.42
C GLU A 63 36.86 21.36 -3.30
N LEU A 64 37.08 22.06 -4.43
CA LEU A 64 37.75 23.36 -4.42
C LEU A 64 36.93 24.42 -3.68
N ALA A 65 35.59 24.39 -3.74
CA ALA A 65 34.70 25.32 -3.05
C ALA A 65 34.49 24.98 -1.56
N GLU A 66 34.56 23.71 -1.16
CA GLU A 66 34.42 23.28 0.24
C GLU A 66 35.69 23.46 1.08
N ARG A 67 36.80 23.87 0.47
CA ARG A 67 38.04 24.14 1.20
C ARG A 67 37.78 25.23 2.24
N ASP A 68 38.28 25.03 3.46
CA ASP A 68 38.11 25.99 4.57
C ASP A 68 38.85 27.33 4.28
N PRO A 69 38.17 28.50 4.37
CA PRO A 69 36.74 28.71 4.67
C PRO A 69 35.83 28.47 3.46
N ASN A 70 34.66 27.85 3.64
CA ASN A 70 33.77 27.48 2.53
C ASN A 70 33.44 28.68 1.62
N LEU A 71 33.63 28.52 0.29
CA LEU A 71 33.46 29.60 -0.68
C LEU A 71 32.05 30.20 -0.66
N ASN A 72 31.00 29.40 -0.48
CA ASN A 72 29.63 29.93 -0.40
C ASN A 72 29.42 30.79 0.84
N GLU A 73 30.02 30.41 1.98
CA GLU A 73 29.96 31.22 3.21
C GLU A 73 30.71 32.54 3.04
N VAL A 74 31.86 32.52 2.36
CA VAL A 74 32.63 33.73 2.04
C VAL A 74 31.84 34.66 1.12
N ILE A 75 31.21 34.12 0.07
CA ILE A 75 30.37 34.91 -0.85
C ILE A 75 29.19 35.54 -0.10
N ILE A 76 28.48 34.77 0.74
CA ILE A 76 27.36 35.28 1.54
C ILE A 76 27.80 36.36 2.52
N ALA A 77 28.99 36.22 3.11
CA ALA A 77 29.50 37.22 4.06
C ALA A 77 29.92 38.53 3.37
N LEU A 78 30.44 38.46 2.14
CA LEU A 78 30.80 39.64 1.35
C LEU A 78 29.60 40.31 0.64
N ASP A 79 28.50 39.57 0.43
CA ASP A 79 27.24 40.08 -0.12
C ASP A 79 26.30 40.56 1.00
N PHE A 80 26.57 41.76 1.54
CA PHE A 80 25.78 42.36 2.62
C PHE A 80 24.93 43.57 2.16
N PRO A 81 23.78 43.84 2.80
CA PRO A 81 22.80 44.82 2.30
C PRO A 81 23.32 46.25 2.22
N GLU A 82 24.29 46.62 3.07
CA GLU A 82 24.86 47.96 3.11
C GLU A 82 25.96 48.21 2.07
N LEU A 83 26.28 47.25 1.20
CA LEU A 83 27.38 47.35 0.23
C LEU A 83 27.24 48.54 -0.73
N ASP A 84 26.04 48.82 -1.21
CA ASP A 84 25.77 50.00 -2.06
C ASP A 84 26.06 51.31 -1.32
N ALA A 85 25.59 51.41 -0.07
CA ALA A 85 25.81 52.57 0.77
C ALA A 85 27.30 52.75 1.14
N TRP A 86 28.02 51.64 1.28
CA TRP A 86 29.47 51.63 1.48
C TRP A 86 30.21 52.18 0.25
N ASN A 87 29.88 51.70 -0.95
CA ASN A 87 30.49 52.19 -2.18
C ASN A 87 30.16 53.67 -2.45
N GLU A 88 28.94 54.13 -2.14
CA GLU A 88 28.58 55.54 -2.18
C GLU A 88 29.40 56.40 -1.21
N LEU A 89 29.67 55.88 0.00
CA LEU A 89 30.53 56.55 0.99
C LEU A 89 31.97 56.68 0.48
N LEU A 90 32.53 55.62 -0.11
CA LEU A 90 33.88 55.65 -0.70
C LEU A 90 33.98 56.69 -1.83
N LEU A 91 33.00 56.72 -2.73
CA LEU A 91 32.94 57.70 -3.82
C LEU A 91 32.86 59.15 -3.31
N LYS A 92 32.12 59.39 -2.23
CA LYS A 92 31.99 60.73 -1.60
C LYS A 92 33.32 61.24 -1.03
N HIS A 93 34.24 60.34 -0.71
CA HIS A 93 35.59 60.64 -0.23
C HIS A 93 36.66 60.51 -1.33
N ASP A 94 36.26 60.57 -2.61
CA ASP A 94 37.14 60.44 -3.78
C ASP A 94 37.95 59.12 -3.82
N MET A 95 37.45 58.06 -3.15
CA MET A 95 38.01 56.70 -3.20
C MET A 95 37.31 55.87 -4.28
N GLN A 96 37.99 54.85 -4.80
CA GLN A 96 37.38 53.93 -5.76
C GLN A 96 36.40 52.99 -5.04
N PRO A 97 35.22 52.72 -5.61
CA PRO A 97 34.31 51.70 -5.08
C PRO A 97 34.95 50.32 -5.21
N VAL A 98 34.56 49.41 -4.31
CA VAL A 98 35.07 48.03 -4.32
C VAL A 98 34.49 47.26 -5.50
N SER A 99 35.30 46.38 -6.09
CA SER A 99 34.90 45.52 -7.22
C SER A 99 33.70 44.62 -6.87
N GLU A 100 32.90 44.22 -7.85
CA GLU A 100 31.80 43.26 -7.66
C GLU A 100 32.28 41.82 -7.85
N LEU A 101 31.70 40.87 -7.10
CA LEU A 101 31.97 39.44 -7.28
C LEU A 101 31.39 38.93 -8.62
N PRO A 102 32.05 37.98 -9.32
CA PRO A 102 31.54 37.45 -10.59
C PRO A 102 30.13 36.83 -10.47
N GLU A 103 29.14 37.48 -11.07
CA GLU A 103 27.76 36.97 -11.14
C GLU A 103 27.68 35.66 -11.96
N GLY A 104 26.87 34.70 -11.51
CA GLY A 104 26.60 33.43 -12.21
C GLY A 104 27.39 32.22 -11.70
N VAL A 105 28.63 32.40 -11.22
CA VAL A 105 29.46 31.26 -10.74
C VAL A 105 28.84 30.59 -9.50
N ALA A 106 28.24 31.37 -8.61
CA ALA A 106 27.57 30.85 -7.41
C ALA A 106 26.33 30.00 -7.76
N GLU A 107 25.58 30.40 -8.81
CA GLU A 107 24.43 29.65 -9.32
C GLU A 107 24.90 28.32 -9.95
N ASP A 108 25.91 28.37 -10.82
CA ASP A 108 26.49 27.19 -11.47
C ASP A 108 27.08 26.20 -10.44
N LEU A 109 27.68 26.71 -9.37
CA LEU A 109 28.20 25.89 -8.27
C LEU A 109 27.07 25.24 -7.46
N ASN A 110 26.00 25.97 -7.14
CA ASN A 110 24.84 25.43 -6.43
C ASN A 110 24.12 24.33 -7.25
N ASP A 111 24.01 24.53 -8.57
CA ASP A 111 23.53 23.51 -9.51
C ASP A 111 24.43 22.26 -9.51
N ALA A 112 25.75 22.44 -9.44
CA ALA A 112 26.70 21.33 -9.35
C ALA A 112 26.50 20.50 -8.07
N TYR A 113 26.25 21.13 -6.91
CA TYR A 113 25.91 20.44 -5.66
C TYR A 113 24.62 19.61 -5.80
N GLY A 114 23.59 20.17 -6.42
CA GLY A 114 22.32 19.49 -6.66
C GLY A 114 22.47 18.22 -7.50
N VAL A 115 23.26 18.29 -8.58
CA VAL A 115 23.48 17.15 -9.50
C VAL A 115 24.38 16.08 -8.87
N SER A 116 25.45 16.46 -8.17
CA SER A 116 26.47 15.56 -7.60
C SER A 116 25.89 14.54 -6.61
N SER A 117 25.01 15.00 -5.70
CA SER A 117 24.34 14.13 -4.71
C SER A 117 23.54 12.99 -5.36
N SER A 118 22.95 13.25 -6.53
CA SER A 118 22.14 12.26 -7.25
C SER A 118 22.98 11.26 -8.07
N LEU A 119 24.21 11.64 -8.44
CA LEU A 119 25.14 10.83 -9.22
C LEU A 119 25.95 9.88 -8.33
N GLU A 120 26.31 10.30 -7.11
CA GLU A 120 27.15 9.51 -6.20
C GLU A 120 26.56 8.12 -5.92
N LYS A 121 25.24 8.05 -5.68
CA LYS A 121 24.51 6.80 -5.49
C LYS A 121 24.60 5.88 -6.71
N LEU A 122 24.48 6.43 -7.92
CA LEU A 122 24.59 5.65 -9.16
C LEU A 122 26.04 5.19 -9.41
N MET A 123 27.03 6.02 -9.10
CA MET A 123 28.45 5.64 -9.19
C MET A 123 28.79 4.53 -8.20
N GLN A 124 28.27 4.59 -6.97
CA GLN A 124 28.43 3.52 -5.98
C GLN A 124 27.79 2.21 -6.45
N GLN A 125 26.59 2.27 -7.04
CA GLN A 125 25.93 1.12 -7.65
C GLN A 125 26.76 0.54 -8.81
N HIS A 126 27.31 1.40 -9.67
CA HIS A 126 28.15 0.96 -10.79
C HIS A 126 29.43 0.26 -10.30
N ARG A 127 30.12 0.85 -9.31
CA ARG A 127 31.31 0.25 -8.67
C ARG A 127 30.97 -1.08 -8.01
N GLY A 128 29.87 -1.15 -7.27
CA GLY A 128 29.39 -2.38 -6.64
C GLY A 128 29.10 -3.48 -7.67
N ALA A 129 28.41 -3.14 -8.76
CA ALA A 129 28.13 -4.07 -9.85
C ALA A 129 29.40 -4.56 -10.57
N ALA A 130 30.40 -3.69 -10.75
CA ALA A 130 31.69 -4.06 -11.31
C ALA A 130 32.47 -5.01 -10.39
N LEU A 131 32.55 -4.72 -9.08
CA LEU A 131 33.22 -5.56 -8.09
C LEU A 131 32.57 -6.93 -7.94
N ALA A 132 31.24 -6.99 -7.96
CA ALA A 132 30.47 -8.23 -7.94
C ALA A 132 30.52 -9.02 -9.26
N ARG A 133 31.20 -8.50 -10.29
CA ARG A 133 31.25 -9.07 -11.65
C ARG A 133 29.84 -9.33 -12.22
N ALA A 134 28.92 -8.39 -11.99
CA ALA A 134 27.55 -8.49 -12.49
C ALA A 134 27.52 -8.59 -14.04
N PRO A 135 26.45 -9.17 -14.62
CA PRO A 135 26.28 -9.23 -16.06
C PRO A 135 26.48 -7.88 -16.74
N LEU A 136 27.01 -7.88 -17.96
CA LEU A 136 27.35 -6.65 -18.68
C LEU A 136 26.11 -5.79 -18.94
N SER A 137 24.96 -6.41 -19.20
CA SER A 137 23.66 -5.74 -19.37
C SER A 137 23.27 -4.90 -18.14
N THR A 138 23.47 -5.42 -16.92
CA THR A 138 23.18 -4.69 -15.68
C THR A 138 24.09 -3.48 -15.50
N ARG A 139 25.40 -3.65 -15.76
CA ARG A 139 26.36 -2.54 -15.65
C ARG A 139 26.07 -1.45 -16.69
N LEU A 140 25.74 -1.85 -17.92
CA LEU A 140 25.37 -0.93 -19.00
C LEU A 140 24.09 -0.13 -18.68
N GLN A 141 23.11 -0.71 -18.00
CA GLN A 141 21.91 0.03 -17.56
C GLN A 141 22.27 1.16 -16.58
N ILE A 142 23.15 0.89 -15.62
CA ILE A 142 23.60 1.91 -14.66
C ILE A 142 24.39 3.01 -15.39
N LEU A 143 25.27 2.64 -16.33
CA LEU A 143 26.02 3.62 -17.15
C LEU A 143 25.10 4.51 -17.98
N ARG A 144 24.03 3.97 -18.59
CA ARG A 144 23.03 4.78 -19.31
C ARG A 144 22.28 5.74 -18.38
N LEU A 145 22.02 5.34 -17.14
CA LEU A 145 21.43 6.24 -16.13
C LEU A 145 22.41 7.36 -15.74
N LEU A 146 23.69 7.04 -15.59
CA LEU A 146 24.74 8.03 -15.35
C LEU A 146 24.86 9.02 -16.52
N GLU A 147 24.91 8.54 -17.77
CA GLU A 147 24.94 9.40 -18.97
C GLU A 147 23.68 10.30 -19.06
N ASN A 148 22.49 9.77 -18.76
CA ASN A 148 21.26 10.55 -18.82
C ASN A 148 21.17 11.62 -17.74
N LYS A 149 21.72 11.36 -16.55
CA LYS A 149 21.76 12.33 -15.45
C LYS A 149 22.89 13.35 -15.60
N ASP A 150 23.96 12.98 -16.30
CA ASP A 150 25.09 13.83 -16.58
C ASP A 150 25.48 13.79 -18.07
N PRO A 151 24.64 14.39 -18.95
CA PRO A 151 24.90 14.40 -20.38
C PRO A 151 26.11 15.27 -20.76
N GLY A 152 26.57 16.14 -19.87
CA GLY A 152 27.71 17.04 -20.08
C GLY A 152 29.06 16.34 -19.97
N ASN A 153 29.12 15.14 -19.39
CA ASN A 153 30.36 14.39 -19.24
C ASN A 153 30.59 13.43 -20.44
N PRO A 154 31.57 13.70 -21.32
CA PRO A 154 31.81 12.89 -22.50
C PRO A 154 32.33 11.48 -22.18
N ALA A 155 32.86 11.24 -20.98
CA ALA A 155 33.37 9.93 -20.57
C ALA A 155 32.24 8.89 -20.49
N TRP A 156 31.07 9.27 -19.96
CA TRP A 156 29.92 8.36 -19.86
C TRP A 156 29.42 7.91 -21.23
N ALA A 157 29.31 8.84 -22.18
CA ALA A 157 28.89 8.52 -23.53
C ALA A 157 29.88 7.57 -24.24
N GLN A 158 31.19 7.72 -23.97
CA GLN A 158 32.22 6.82 -24.50
C GLN A 158 32.15 5.43 -23.86
N ASP A 159 32.04 5.36 -22.53
CA ASP A 159 31.93 4.11 -21.77
C ASP A 159 30.69 3.31 -22.18
N VAL A 160 29.55 3.98 -22.36
CA VAL A 160 28.31 3.35 -22.87
C VAL A 160 28.56 2.70 -24.23
N ARG A 161 29.22 3.39 -25.17
CA ARG A 161 29.52 2.82 -26.50
C ARG A 161 30.43 1.60 -26.42
N ASP A 162 31.44 1.63 -25.56
CA ASP A 162 32.39 0.53 -25.46
C ASP A 162 31.77 -0.69 -24.76
N PHE A 163 30.93 -0.49 -23.75
CA PHE A 163 30.13 -1.56 -23.13
C PHE A 163 29.10 -2.13 -24.10
N GLU A 164 28.46 -1.30 -24.92
CA GLU A 164 27.51 -1.75 -25.94
C GLU A 164 28.18 -2.64 -27.00
N LYS A 165 29.38 -2.27 -27.48
CA LYS A 165 30.14 -3.13 -28.41
C LYS A 165 30.45 -4.50 -27.80
N ALA A 166 30.86 -4.53 -26.53
CA ALA A 166 31.12 -5.78 -25.82
C ALA A 166 29.82 -6.60 -25.63
N ARG A 167 28.70 -5.94 -25.30
CA ARG A 167 27.39 -6.59 -25.13
C ARG A 167 26.88 -7.19 -26.44
N LEU A 168 27.07 -6.53 -27.58
CA LEU A 168 26.71 -7.08 -28.89
C LEU A 168 27.47 -8.37 -29.22
N ALA A 169 28.71 -8.52 -28.74
CA ALA A 169 29.47 -9.76 -28.90
C ALA A 169 28.93 -10.90 -28.02
N GLU A 170 28.59 -10.61 -26.75
CA GLU A 170 27.95 -11.58 -25.85
C GLU A 170 26.60 -12.05 -26.38
N VAL A 171 25.74 -11.10 -26.74
CA VAL A 171 24.37 -11.38 -27.20
C VAL A 171 24.35 -12.23 -28.46
N ARG A 172 25.36 -12.12 -29.33
CA ARG A 172 25.46 -12.99 -30.50
C ARG A 172 25.58 -14.47 -30.10
N SER A 173 26.43 -14.77 -29.10
CA SER A 173 26.58 -16.13 -28.57
C SER A 173 25.33 -16.58 -27.82
N GLU A 174 24.75 -15.71 -27.00
CA GLU A 174 23.49 -15.98 -26.27
C GLU A 174 22.35 -16.31 -27.24
N LEU A 175 22.24 -15.57 -28.35
CA LEU A 175 21.23 -15.82 -29.39
C LEU A 175 21.44 -17.17 -30.08
N ASP A 176 22.68 -17.50 -30.47
CA ASP A 176 22.97 -18.78 -31.13
C ASP A 176 22.69 -19.97 -30.19
N ASP A 177 23.01 -19.83 -28.90
CA ASP A 177 22.71 -20.84 -27.88
C ASP A 177 21.20 -20.97 -27.63
N ALA A 178 20.47 -19.85 -27.50
CA ALA A 178 19.02 -19.84 -27.28
C ALA A 178 18.24 -20.44 -28.46
N ILE A 179 18.67 -20.19 -29.70
CA ILE A 179 18.11 -20.84 -30.89
C ILE A 179 18.35 -22.35 -30.83
N ARG A 180 19.56 -22.79 -30.45
CA ARG A 180 19.92 -24.22 -30.40
C ARG A 180 19.16 -24.98 -29.32
N THR A 181 18.94 -24.37 -28.16
CA THR A 181 18.22 -24.98 -27.02
C THR A 181 16.71 -24.75 -27.06
N ALA A 182 16.21 -23.98 -28.03
CA ALA A 182 14.82 -23.52 -28.10
C ALA A 182 14.39 -22.80 -26.81
N ASP A 183 15.27 -21.96 -26.25
CA ASP A 183 15.00 -21.14 -25.06
C ASP A 183 14.23 -19.86 -25.42
N ASP A 184 12.91 -19.99 -25.38
CA ASP A 184 11.95 -18.92 -25.67
C ASP A 184 12.14 -17.67 -24.81
N ARG A 185 12.46 -17.84 -23.53
CA ARG A 185 12.58 -16.71 -22.62
C ARG A 185 13.76 -15.84 -23.04
N THR A 186 14.90 -16.48 -23.27
CA THR A 186 16.11 -15.78 -23.71
C THR A 186 15.90 -15.12 -25.08
N LEU A 187 15.22 -15.77 -26.02
CA LEU A 187 14.91 -15.16 -27.33
C LEU A 187 14.04 -13.89 -27.23
N VAL A 188 13.00 -13.92 -26.40
CA VAL A 188 12.11 -12.76 -26.17
C VAL A 188 12.86 -11.63 -25.44
N ASP A 189 13.69 -11.97 -24.45
CA ASP A 189 14.49 -10.99 -23.72
C ASP A 189 15.52 -10.32 -24.64
N LEU A 190 16.17 -11.07 -25.53
CA LEU A 190 17.09 -10.53 -26.54
C LEU A 190 16.39 -9.68 -27.59
N GLU A 191 15.21 -10.10 -28.08
CA GLU A 191 14.41 -9.29 -29.02
C GLU A 191 14.03 -7.94 -28.38
N ARG A 192 13.59 -7.95 -27.12
CA ARG A 192 13.29 -6.72 -26.37
C ARG A 192 14.54 -5.87 -26.17
N GLU A 193 15.68 -6.49 -25.83
CA GLU A 193 16.96 -5.78 -25.69
C GLU A 193 17.34 -5.06 -26.99
N PHE A 194 17.15 -5.70 -28.15
CA PHE A 194 17.45 -5.10 -29.46
C PHE A 194 16.47 -4.02 -29.92
N GLN A 195 15.21 -4.07 -29.45
CA GLN A 195 14.19 -3.06 -29.74
C GLN A 195 14.32 -1.80 -28.87
N ASN A 196 15.11 -1.86 -27.80
CA ASN A 196 15.33 -0.71 -26.92
C ASN A 196 15.96 0.47 -27.71
N PRO A 197 15.35 1.67 -27.72
CA PRO A 197 15.91 2.83 -28.43
C PRO A 197 17.20 3.38 -27.80
N GLY A 198 17.58 2.92 -26.60
CA GLY A 198 18.74 3.40 -25.85
C GLY A 198 20.11 2.94 -26.36
N TRP A 199 20.18 2.20 -27.47
CA TRP A 199 21.46 1.81 -28.08
C TRP A 199 22.12 2.98 -28.82
N LYS A 200 23.30 3.42 -28.36
CA LYS A 200 24.11 4.43 -29.07
C LYS A 200 24.89 3.80 -30.23
N THR A 201 25.27 2.54 -30.06
CA THR A 201 25.90 1.68 -31.06
C THR A 201 24.81 0.97 -31.84
N PRO A 202 24.73 1.13 -33.18
CA PRO A 202 23.65 0.54 -33.97
C PRO A 202 23.71 -0.99 -33.88
N VAL A 203 22.65 -1.59 -33.33
CA VAL A 203 22.46 -3.04 -33.29
C VAL A 203 22.35 -3.58 -34.72
N PRO A 204 23.17 -4.56 -35.15
CA PRO A 204 23.12 -5.12 -36.49
C PRO A 204 21.72 -5.63 -36.86
N ALA A 205 21.20 -5.21 -38.02
CA ALA A 205 19.87 -5.60 -38.49
C ALA A 205 19.68 -7.12 -38.59
N GLU A 206 20.77 -7.85 -38.88
CA GLU A 206 20.75 -9.30 -38.94
C GLU A 206 20.45 -9.95 -37.58
N LEU A 207 21.00 -9.42 -36.49
CA LEU A 207 20.73 -9.96 -35.14
C LEU A 207 19.26 -9.72 -34.75
N LYS A 208 18.73 -8.52 -35.05
CA LYS A 208 17.31 -8.18 -34.85
C LYS A 208 16.40 -9.16 -35.58
N ARG A 209 16.65 -9.35 -36.88
CA ARG A 209 15.86 -10.25 -37.72
C ARG A 209 15.94 -11.68 -37.22
N ARG A 210 17.15 -12.21 -36.95
CA ARG A 210 17.33 -13.58 -36.46
C ARG A 210 16.63 -13.84 -35.14
N ALA A 211 16.71 -12.91 -34.17
CA ALA A 211 16.00 -13.06 -32.90
C ALA A 211 14.48 -13.01 -33.07
N SER A 212 13.97 -12.07 -33.87
CA SER A 212 12.52 -11.95 -34.12
C SER A 212 11.96 -13.15 -34.88
N ASP A 213 12.66 -13.63 -35.92
CA ASP A 213 12.27 -14.82 -36.68
C ASP A 213 12.28 -16.07 -35.79
N ALA A 214 13.32 -16.25 -34.97
CA ALA A 214 13.44 -17.38 -34.05
C ALA A 214 12.36 -17.36 -32.95
N SER A 215 12.13 -16.20 -32.33
CA SER A 215 11.08 -16.03 -31.33
C SER A 215 9.69 -16.30 -31.94
N THR A 216 9.41 -15.72 -33.10
CA THR A 216 8.14 -15.94 -33.82
C THR A 216 7.94 -17.41 -34.18
N ALA A 217 8.98 -18.09 -34.67
CA ALA A 217 8.90 -19.51 -35.02
C ALA A 217 8.62 -20.39 -33.79
N LEU A 218 9.29 -20.13 -32.67
CA LEU A 218 9.11 -20.89 -31.44
C LEU A 218 7.75 -20.61 -30.79
N GLN A 219 7.32 -19.35 -30.76
CA GLN A 219 6.00 -18.94 -30.29
C GLN A 219 4.88 -19.57 -31.11
N LYS A 220 5.04 -19.62 -32.45
CA LYS A 220 4.10 -20.35 -33.33
C LYS A 220 4.06 -21.85 -33.01
N GLN A 221 5.21 -22.48 -32.80
CA GLN A 221 5.28 -23.90 -32.46
C GLN A 221 4.60 -24.21 -31.11
N LYS A 222 4.85 -23.38 -30.08
CA LYS A 222 4.19 -23.52 -28.76
C LYS A 222 2.68 -23.30 -28.87
N SER A 223 2.28 -22.23 -29.55
CA SER A 223 0.87 -21.90 -29.77
C SER A 223 0.13 -23.02 -30.51
N LEU A 224 0.77 -23.64 -31.50
CA LEU A 224 0.20 -24.79 -32.22
C LEU A 224 0.00 -26.01 -31.31
N ARG A 225 0.96 -26.34 -30.44
CA ARG A 225 0.81 -27.44 -29.46
C ARG A 225 -0.31 -27.17 -28.46
N GLU A 226 -0.39 -25.94 -27.95
CA GLU A 226 -1.46 -25.54 -27.04
C GLU A 226 -2.82 -25.57 -27.73
N MET A 227 -2.91 -25.05 -28.94
CA MET A 227 -4.13 -25.03 -29.75
C MET A 227 -4.62 -26.45 -30.07
N GLN A 228 -3.71 -27.40 -30.32
CA GLN A 228 -4.06 -28.81 -30.48
C GLN A 228 -4.65 -29.41 -29.18
N ALA A 229 -4.06 -29.14 -28.02
CA ALA A 229 -4.60 -29.59 -26.74
C ALA A 229 -5.98 -28.97 -26.44
N LEU A 230 -6.15 -27.67 -26.73
CA LEU A 230 -7.41 -26.95 -26.57
C LEU A 230 -8.50 -27.48 -27.50
N ALA A 231 -8.16 -27.90 -28.72
CA ALA A 231 -9.14 -28.50 -29.64
C ALA A 231 -9.81 -29.73 -29.03
N TYR A 232 -9.05 -30.60 -28.37
CA TYR A 232 -9.60 -31.76 -27.67
C TYR A 232 -10.42 -31.34 -26.45
N GLN A 233 -9.94 -30.40 -25.63
CA GLN A 233 -10.70 -29.91 -24.47
C GLN A 233 -12.02 -29.23 -24.87
N LEU A 234 -12.05 -28.53 -26.00
CA LEU A 234 -13.25 -27.94 -26.59
C LEU A 234 -14.23 -29.03 -27.06
N SER A 235 -13.71 -30.08 -27.71
CA SER A 235 -14.51 -31.25 -28.09
C SER A 235 -15.12 -31.95 -26.88
N ASP A 236 -14.36 -32.11 -25.79
CA ASP A 236 -14.84 -32.71 -24.54
C ASP A 236 -15.92 -31.84 -23.88
N ALA A 237 -15.68 -30.54 -23.75
CA ALA A 237 -16.66 -29.61 -23.19
C ALA A 237 -17.95 -29.53 -24.02
N PHE A 238 -17.85 -29.71 -25.35
CA PHE A 238 -19.00 -29.82 -26.24
C PHE A 238 -19.76 -31.13 -26.03
N ALA A 239 -19.06 -32.27 -25.91
CA ALA A 239 -19.68 -33.56 -25.63
C ALA A 239 -20.46 -33.55 -24.30
N ASP A 240 -19.96 -32.81 -23.31
CA ASP A 240 -20.59 -32.64 -21.99
C ASP A 240 -21.61 -31.48 -21.93
N PHE A 241 -21.83 -30.75 -23.04
CA PHE A 241 -22.66 -29.54 -23.10
C PHE A 241 -22.31 -28.46 -22.05
N ASN A 242 -21.03 -28.38 -21.66
CA ASN A 242 -20.55 -27.49 -20.60
C ASN A 242 -20.15 -26.10 -21.13
N LEU A 243 -21.14 -25.22 -21.31
CA LEU A 243 -20.94 -23.87 -21.86
C LEU A 243 -19.97 -22.99 -21.03
N PRO A 244 -20.04 -22.99 -19.67
CA PRO A 244 -19.08 -22.25 -18.84
C PRO A 244 -17.63 -22.64 -19.07
N GLN A 245 -17.35 -23.93 -19.32
CA GLN A 245 -16.00 -24.42 -19.62
C GLN A 245 -15.59 -24.14 -21.07
N ALA A 246 -16.50 -24.31 -22.03
CA ALA A 246 -16.19 -24.14 -23.46
C ALA A 246 -15.92 -22.68 -23.87
N THR A 247 -16.60 -21.71 -23.23
CA THR A 247 -16.46 -20.28 -23.55
C THR A 247 -15.02 -19.73 -23.41
N PRO A 248 -14.32 -19.90 -22.27
CA PRO A 248 -12.94 -19.43 -22.13
C PRO A 248 -11.97 -20.18 -23.05
N LEU A 249 -12.20 -21.48 -23.28
CA LEU A 249 -11.38 -22.29 -24.20
C LEU A 249 -11.50 -21.77 -25.64
N CYS A 250 -12.71 -21.42 -26.08
CA CYS A 250 -12.98 -20.84 -27.40
C CYS A 250 -12.26 -19.50 -27.59
N LYS A 251 -12.33 -18.61 -26.59
CA LYS A 251 -11.60 -17.32 -26.60
C LYS A 251 -10.08 -17.54 -26.71
N ARG A 252 -9.53 -18.48 -25.93
CA ARG A 252 -8.10 -18.82 -25.97
C ARG A 252 -7.70 -19.41 -27.32
N PHE A 253 -8.51 -20.30 -27.87
CA PHE A 253 -8.29 -20.91 -29.17
C PHE A 253 -8.24 -19.87 -30.30
N HIS A 254 -9.17 -18.92 -30.34
CA HIS A 254 -9.15 -17.82 -31.32
C HIS A 254 -7.94 -16.91 -31.15
N ALA A 255 -7.54 -16.60 -29.93
CA ALA A 255 -6.34 -15.80 -29.66
C ALA A 255 -5.06 -16.48 -30.17
N LEU A 256 -4.93 -17.80 -29.96
CA LEU A 256 -3.80 -18.57 -30.49
C LEU A 256 -3.85 -18.65 -32.03
N ASN A 257 -5.04 -18.76 -32.62
CA ASN A 257 -5.16 -18.78 -34.08
C ASN A 257 -4.74 -17.46 -34.73
N MET A 258 -4.87 -16.32 -34.05
CA MET A 258 -4.32 -15.06 -34.55
C MET A 258 -2.78 -15.08 -34.65
N ILE A 259 -2.11 -15.85 -33.78
CA ILE A 259 -0.64 -16.00 -33.77
C ILE A 259 -0.19 -17.01 -34.84
N VAL A 260 -0.85 -18.17 -34.89
CA VAL A 260 -0.47 -19.27 -35.79
C VAL A 260 -0.97 -19.02 -37.23
N SER A 261 -2.12 -18.38 -37.38
CA SER A 261 -2.82 -18.14 -38.65
C SER A 261 -3.10 -19.43 -39.42
N LEU A 262 -3.72 -20.42 -38.77
CA LEU A 262 -4.10 -21.66 -39.44
C LEU A 262 -5.26 -21.43 -40.43
N PRO A 263 -5.22 -22.07 -41.60
CA PRO A 263 -6.35 -22.04 -42.52
C PRO A 263 -7.55 -22.79 -41.91
N PRO A 264 -8.80 -22.40 -42.24
CA PRO A 264 -10.00 -23.09 -41.73
C PRO A 264 -10.09 -24.59 -42.08
N ALA A 265 -9.34 -25.05 -43.09
CA ALA A 265 -9.27 -26.45 -43.51
C ALA A 265 -8.19 -27.28 -42.77
N ASP A 266 -7.57 -26.72 -41.73
CA ASP A 266 -6.60 -27.44 -40.90
C ASP A 266 -7.30 -28.49 -40.01
N LYS A 267 -6.65 -29.63 -39.79
CA LYS A 267 -7.18 -30.74 -38.97
C LYS A 267 -7.53 -30.34 -37.53
N ILE A 268 -6.89 -29.30 -36.99
CA ILE A 268 -7.22 -28.79 -35.65
C ILE A 268 -8.63 -28.16 -35.66
N PHE A 269 -9.03 -27.49 -36.75
CA PHE A 269 -10.39 -26.97 -36.93
C PHE A 269 -11.42 -28.08 -37.18
N ASP A 270 -11.04 -29.20 -37.79
CA ASP A 270 -11.94 -30.36 -37.93
C ASP A 270 -12.38 -30.90 -36.55
N ILE A 271 -11.50 -30.82 -35.54
CA ILE A 271 -11.78 -31.27 -34.17
C ILE A 271 -12.55 -30.20 -33.38
N ALA A 272 -12.08 -28.94 -33.40
CA ALA A 272 -12.66 -27.87 -32.58
C ALA A 272 -13.92 -27.24 -33.19
N GLY A 273 -14.10 -27.33 -34.51
CA GLY A 273 -15.12 -26.61 -35.28
C GLY A 273 -16.54 -26.74 -34.72
N PRO A 274 -17.06 -27.96 -34.49
CA PRO A 274 -18.39 -28.16 -33.92
C PRO A 274 -18.59 -27.45 -32.56
N ALA A 275 -17.58 -27.53 -31.69
CA ALA A 275 -17.62 -26.88 -30.38
C ALA A 275 -17.58 -25.34 -30.48
N LEU A 276 -16.78 -24.80 -31.40
CA LEU A 276 -16.70 -23.35 -31.65
C LEU A 276 -18.02 -22.78 -32.18
N ASP A 277 -18.65 -23.48 -33.13
CA ASP A 277 -19.94 -23.07 -33.69
C ASP A 277 -21.07 -23.18 -32.66
N TRP A 278 -21.06 -24.23 -31.84
CA TRP A 278 -21.99 -24.38 -30.73
C TRP A 278 -21.88 -23.25 -29.70
N VAL A 279 -20.67 -22.92 -29.23
CA VAL A 279 -20.46 -21.81 -28.29
C VAL A 279 -20.93 -20.49 -28.89
N ARG A 280 -20.66 -20.25 -30.18
CA ARG A 280 -21.12 -19.03 -30.88
C ARG A 280 -22.65 -18.93 -30.86
N GLU A 281 -23.33 -20.04 -31.15
CA GLU A 281 -24.79 -20.09 -31.18
C GLU A 281 -25.41 -19.91 -29.79
N GLU A 282 -24.85 -20.54 -28.75
CA GLU A 282 -25.33 -20.38 -27.37
C GLU A 282 -25.08 -18.97 -26.82
N LEU A 283 -23.93 -18.36 -27.12
CA LEU A 283 -23.67 -16.97 -26.74
C LEU A 283 -24.63 -16.00 -27.44
N ARG A 284 -24.96 -16.26 -28.72
CA ARG A 284 -25.95 -15.48 -29.47
C ARG A 284 -27.34 -15.58 -28.83
N LYS A 285 -27.75 -16.77 -28.39
CA LYS A 285 -29.02 -16.96 -27.66
C LYS A 285 -29.02 -16.21 -26.33
N ALA A 286 -27.95 -16.33 -25.55
CA ALA A 286 -27.82 -15.64 -24.27
C ALA A 286 -27.85 -14.10 -24.42
N GLU A 287 -27.22 -13.57 -25.47
CA GLU A 287 -27.28 -12.13 -25.78
C GLU A 287 -28.71 -11.70 -26.18
N GLN A 288 -29.41 -12.51 -26.95
CA GLN A 288 -30.82 -12.28 -27.30
C GLN A 288 -31.73 -12.29 -26.06
N ASP A 289 -31.55 -13.26 -25.15
CA ASP A 289 -32.30 -13.34 -23.89
C ASP A 289 -32.02 -12.15 -22.97
N LEU A 290 -30.76 -11.70 -22.87
CA LEU A 290 -30.37 -10.55 -22.07
C LEU A 290 -30.91 -9.24 -22.67
N HIS A 291 -30.86 -9.10 -24.00
CA HIS A 291 -31.50 -7.97 -24.70
C HIS A 291 -33.01 -7.96 -24.44
N PHE A 292 -33.67 -9.12 -24.52
CA PHE A 292 -35.09 -9.26 -24.20
C PHE A 292 -35.38 -8.81 -22.76
N GLN A 293 -34.64 -9.31 -21.77
CA GLN A 293 -34.79 -8.93 -20.37
C GLN A 293 -34.61 -7.43 -20.14
N ASN A 294 -33.55 -6.82 -20.69
CA ASN A 294 -33.30 -5.39 -20.58
C ASN A 294 -34.40 -4.55 -21.22
N SER A 295 -34.84 -4.91 -22.44
CA SER A 295 -35.94 -4.23 -23.12
C SER A 295 -37.27 -4.38 -22.35
N THR A 296 -37.54 -5.54 -21.75
CA THR A 296 -38.73 -5.72 -20.88
C THR A 296 -38.66 -4.89 -19.60
N ALA A 297 -37.50 -4.79 -18.96
CA ALA A 297 -37.30 -3.96 -17.76
C ALA A 297 -37.43 -2.46 -18.05
N LEU A 298 -36.92 -2.01 -19.20
CA LEU A 298 -37.11 -0.63 -19.68
C LEU A 298 -38.58 -0.32 -19.97
N LEU A 299 -39.30 -1.25 -20.59
CA LEU A 299 -40.74 -1.14 -20.82
C LEU A 299 -41.52 -1.09 -19.50
N GLU A 300 -41.19 -1.94 -18.52
CA GLU A 300 -41.78 -1.91 -17.17
C GLU A 300 -41.56 -0.56 -16.49
N SER A 301 -40.33 -0.06 -16.50
CA SER A 301 -39.98 1.23 -15.89
C SER A 301 -40.70 2.40 -16.58
N ALA A 302 -40.81 2.39 -17.92
CA ALA A 302 -41.51 3.42 -18.67
C ALA A 302 -43.02 3.44 -18.37
N ILE A 303 -43.63 2.27 -18.14
CA ILE A 303 -45.02 2.17 -17.70
C ILE A 303 -45.20 2.80 -16.31
N GLU A 304 -44.26 2.56 -15.39
CA GLU A 304 -44.31 3.09 -14.01
C GLU A 304 -44.06 4.59 -13.94
N GLN A 305 -43.18 5.12 -14.77
CA GLN A 305 -42.85 6.55 -14.85
C GLN A 305 -43.89 7.36 -15.64
N GLY A 306 -44.86 6.68 -16.27
CA GLY A 306 -45.95 7.34 -16.99
C GLY A 306 -45.53 7.91 -18.34
N ALA A 307 -44.64 7.22 -19.06
CA ALA A 307 -44.14 7.60 -20.37
C ALA A 307 -45.27 7.81 -21.42
N SER A 308 -44.93 8.53 -22.49
CA SER A 308 -45.88 8.85 -23.56
C SER A 308 -46.28 7.63 -24.38
N ALA A 309 -47.45 7.66 -25.03
CA ALA A 309 -47.94 6.52 -25.83
C ALA A 309 -46.97 6.11 -26.95
N ALA A 310 -46.34 7.08 -27.62
CA ALA A 310 -45.37 6.81 -28.68
C ALA A 310 -44.08 6.15 -28.15
N GLU A 311 -43.68 6.47 -26.92
CA GLU A 311 -42.51 5.90 -26.27
C GLU A 311 -42.77 4.47 -25.77
N LEU A 312 -43.96 4.22 -25.22
CA LEU A 312 -44.40 2.88 -24.83
C LEU A 312 -44.54 1.93 -26.03
N ASP A 313 -45.09 2.39 -27.16
CA ASP A 313 -45.19 1.58 -28.38
C ASP A 313 -43.81 1.23 -28.97
N ARG A 314 -42.85 2.17 -28.92
CA ARG A 314 -41.47 1.94 -29.37
C ARG A 314 -40.78 0.87 -28.51
N LEU A 315 -40.85 1.01 -27.18
CA LEU A 315 -40.23 0.06 -26.25
C LEU A 315 -40.88 -1.33 -26.32
N ALA A 316 -42.18 -1.42 -26.60
CA ALA A 316 -42.88 -2.68 -26.82
C ALA A 316 -42.44 -3.42 -28.09
N HIS A 317 -42.20 -2.69 -29.19
CA HIS A 317 -41.62 -3.26 -30.42
C HIS A 317 -40.17 -3.71 -30.21
N GLU A 318 -39.40 -2.96 -29.43
CA GLU A 318 -38.02 -3.30 -29.12
C GLU A 318 -37.92 -4.58 -28.28
N ALA A 319 -38.84 -4.78 -27.33
CA ALA A 319 -38.94 -5.98 -26.51
C ALA A 319 -39.45 -7.23 -27.27
N THR A 320 -40.07 -7.09 -28.44
CA THR A 320 -40.63 -8.22 -29.23
C THR A 320 -39.86 -8.54 -30.51
N LYS A 321 -38.72 -7.88 -30.73
CA LYS A 321 -37.94 -7.91 -31.99
C LYS A 321 -37.39 -9.28 -32.41
N PHE A 322 -37.20 -10.22 -31.49
CA PHE A 322 -36.59 -11.55 -31.76
C PHE A 322 -37.56 -12.72 -31.50
N ASP A 323 -38.83 -12.56 -31.88
CA ASP A 323 -39.90 -13.57 -31.72
C ASP A 323 -40.21 -13.98 -30.26
N HIS A 324 -39.73 -13.21 -29.27
CA HIS A 324 -40.10 -13.39 -27.87
C HIS A 324 -41.48 -12.76 -27.59
N THR A 325 -42.32 -13.47 -26.84
CA THR A 325 -43.61 -12.98 -26.37
C THR A 325 -43.46 -12.23 -25.04
N LEU A 326 -44.15 -11.09 -24.88
CA LEU A 326 -44.16 -10.36 -23.62
C LEU A 326 -44.82 -11.19 -22.52
N PRO A 327 -44.39 -11.06 -21.24
CA PRO A 327 -45.10 -11.66 -20.12
C PRO A 327 -46.54 -11.16 -20.07
N GLU A 328 -47.50 -12.08 -19.93
CA GLU A 328 -48.95 -11.80 -20.05
C GLU A 328 -49.44 -10.68 -19.10
N LYS A 329 -48.80 -10.55 -17.92
CA LYS A 329 -49.09 -9.47 -16.96
C LYS A 329 -48.60 -8.10 -17.43
N LEU A 330 -47.44 -8.05 -18.09
CA LEU A 330 -46.84 -6.82 -18.61
C LEU A 330 -47.62 -6.32 -19.83
N GLU A 331 -48.02 -7.24 -20.71
CA GLU A 331 -48.85 -6.95 -21.87
C GLU A 331 -50.20 -6.33 -21.48
N ARG A 332 -50.87 -6.86 -20.44
CA ARG A 332 -52.11 -6.29 -19.90
C ARG A 332 -51.90 -4.88 -19.32
N ARG A 333 -50.83 -4.67 -18.53
CA ARG A 333 -50.50 -3.34 -17.96
C ARG A 333 -50.21 -2.30 -19.05
N LEU A 334 -49.51 -2.69 -20.11
CA LEU A 334 -49.22 -1.85 -21.26
C LEU A 334 -50.51 -1.43 -21.98
N HIS A 335 -51.41 -2.38 -22.25
CA HIS A 335 -52.71 -2.11 -22.87
C HIS A 335 -53.56 -1.14 -22.04
N ASP A 336 -53.73 -1.41 -20.74
CA ASP A 336 -54.49 -0.55 -19.83
C ASP A 336 -53.94 0.89 -19.82
N ARG A 337 -52.61 1.04 -19.84
CA ARG A 337 -51.96 2.36 -19.83
C ARG A 337 -52.18 3.11 -21.15
N LEU A 338 -52.00 2.47 -22.30
CA LEU A 338 -52.22 3.10 -23.60
C LEU A 338 -53.67 3.56 -23.78
N ASP A 339 -54.64 2.79 -23.28
CA ASP A 339 -56.05 3.16 -23.35
C ASP A 339 -56.39 4.36 -22.45
N THR A 340 -55.80 4.45 -21.26
CA THR A 340 -55.99 5.64 -20.40
C THR A 340 -55.45 6.93 -21.03
N LEU A 341 -54.30 6.86 -21.72
CA LEU A 341 -53.69 8.00 -22.39
C LEU A 341 -54.51 8.47 -23.61
N ARG A 342 -55.12 7.53 -24.36
CA ARG A 342 -56.02 7.84 -25.49
C ARG A 342 -57.28 8.57 -25.03
N LEU A 343 -57.89 8.14 -23.92
CA LEU A 343 -59.09 8.78 -23.37
C LEU A 343 -58.85 10.21 -22.83
N MET A 344 -57.65 10.50 -22.33
CA MET A 344 -57.28 11.85 -21.86
C MET A 344 -57.08 12.85 -23.00
N ALA A 345 -56.61 12.40 -24.18
CA ALA A 345 -56.44 13.24 -25.36
C ALA A 345 -57.77 13.73 -25.96
N GLU A 346 -58.83 12.92 -25.86
CA GLU A 346 -60.15 13.26 -26.42
C GLU A 346 -60.93 14.29 -25.58
N ARG A 347 -60.73 14.32 -24.25
CA ARG A 347 -61.43 15.25 -23.34
C ARG A 347 -60.98 16.70 -23.48
N ARG A 348 -59.75 16.94 -23.97
CA ARG A 348 -59.18 18.30 -24.13
C ARG A 348 -59.74 19.08 -25.32
N ARG A 349 -60.48 18.45 -26.24
CA ARG A 349 -60.99 19.07 -27.48
C ARG A 349 -62.40 19.69 -27.38
N LYS A 350 -63.13 19.59 -26.26
CA LYS A 350 -64.56 19.96 -26.18
C LYS A 350 -64.92 21.19 -25.31
N SER A 351 -63.97 22.03 -24.87
CA SER A 351 -64.24 23.04 -23.81
C SER A 351 -64.13 24.53 -24.19
N ILE A 352 -64.35 24.99 -25.45
CA ILE A 352 -64.25 26.43 -25.80
C ILE A 352 -65.34 26.86 -26.81
N THR A 353 -66.38 27.61 -26.37
CA THR A 353 -67.02 28.81 -27.02
C THR A 353 -68.36 29.26 -26.38
N LEU A 354 -68.45 30.49 -25.81
CA LEU A 354 -69.69 31.29 -25.67
C LEU A 354 -69.44 32.81 -25.35
N ALA A 355 -70.25 33.70 -25.97
CA ALA A 355 -70.75 35.03 -25.53
C ALA A 355 -70.15 36.37 -26.08
N THR A 356 -71.00 37.28 -26.65
CA THR A 356 -71.39 38.65 -26.15
C THR A 356 -72.14 39.57 -27.18
N VAL A 357 -72.79 40.66 -26.69
CA VAL A 357 -74.00 41.41 -27.19
C VAL A 357 -73.77 42.95 -27.32
N SER A 358 -74.61 43.68 -28.09
CA SER A 358 -75.23 45.06 -27.83
C SER A 358 -75.10 46.04 -29.03
N ALA A 359 -76.09 46.76 -29.61
CA ALA A 359 -77.24 47.62 -29.20
C ALA A 359 -77.01 49.11 -29.59
N SER A 360 -78.02 49.83 -30.13
CA SER A 360 -78.09 51.32 -30.20
C SER A 360 -79.50 51.86 -30.57
N VAL A 361 -79.97 52.89 -29.86
CA VAL A 361 -81.23 53.66 -30.00
C VAL A 361 -80.93 55.16 -29.85
N LEU A 362 -81.75 56.03 -30.47
CA LEU A 362 -81.51 57.45 -30.83
C LEU A 362 -82.72 58.34 -30.44
N ALA A 363 -82.52 59.57 -29.90
CA ALA A 363 -83.37 60.78 -30.10
C ALA A 363 -82.95 62.02 -29.25
N VAL A 364 -83.13 63.22 -29.83
CA VAL A 364 -82.68 64.59 -29.44
C VAL A 364 -83.84 65.60 -29.61
N ALA A 365 -83.91 66.71 -28.83
CA ALA A 365 -84.19 68.11 -29.30
C ALA A 365 -84.48 69.19 -28.17
N VAL A 366 -83.66 70.27 -28.04
CA VAL A 366 -83.90 71.74 -28.34
C VAL A 366 -84.52 72.57 -27.16
N VAL A 367 -83.96 73.61 -26.50
CA VAL A 367 -83.21 74.89 -26.78
C VAL A 367 -84.07 76.08 -27.25
N GLY A 368 -84.12 77.23 -26.53
CA GLY A 368 -84.75 78.46 -27.09
C GLY A 368 -84.81 79.81 -26.31
N TYR A 369 -85.22 79.91 -25.04
CA TYR A 369 -85.80 81.18 -24.52
C TYR A 369 -84.91 82.08 -23.61
N SER A 370 -83.63 81.76 -23.38
CA SER A 370 -82.89 82.19 -22.17
C SER A 370 -82.10 83.52 -22.21
N ILE A 371 -82.14 84.30 -23.31
CA ILE A 371 -81.07 85.29 -23.59
C ILE A 371 -81.28 86.68 -22.95
N TYR A 372 -82.47 87.08 -22.51
CA TYR A 372 -82.71 88.49 -22.13
C TYR A 372 -82.44 88.83 -20.64
N ALA A 373 -82.50 87.86 -19.72
CA ALA A 373 -82.22 88.09 -18.28
C ALA A 373 -80.70 88.12 -17.92
N PHE A 374 -79.82 88.11 -18.93
CA PHE A 374 -78.40 87.77 -18.79
C PHE A 374 -77.49 88.94 -18.35
N ARG A 375 -77.80 90.20 -18.67
CA ARG A 375 -76.82 91.32 -18.50
C ARG A 375 -76.54 91.77 -17.06
N ILE A 376 -77.52 91.75 -16.17
CA ILE A 376 -77.27 92.08 -14.74
C ILE A 376 -76.71 90.85 -14.01
N ARG A 377 -76.98 89.62 -14.51
CA ARG A 377 -76.32 88.39 -14.05
C ARG A 377 -74.84 88.35 -14.47
N THR A 378 -74.45 88.89 -15.61
CA THR A 378 -73.06 88.77 -16.11
C THR A 378 -71.99 89.50 -15.28
N GLU A 379 -72.29 90.66 -14.68
CA GLU A 379 -71.29 91.40 -13.89
C GLU A 379 -71.08 90.76 -12.51
N LEU A 380 -72.18 90.30 -11.89
CA LEU A 380 -72.16 89.52 -10.63
C LEU A 380 -71.51 88.14 -10.83
N GLN A 381 -71.68 87.54 -12.01
CA GLN A 381 -70.99 86.31 -12.39
C GLN A 381 -69.48 86.53 -12.54
N ARG A 382 -69.00 87.64 -13.11
CA ARG A 382 -67.55 87.89 -13.25
C ARG A 382 -66.82 87.92 -11.90
N HIS A 383 -67.31 88.68 -10.93
CA HIS A 383 -66.70 88.72 -9.60
C HIS A 383 -66.83 87.38 -8.87
N ARG A 384 -67.96 86.67 -9.06
CA ARG A 384 -68.11 85.30 -8.55
C ARG A 384 -67.12 84.34 -9.19
N THR A 385 -66.87 84.42 -10.50
CA THR A 385 -65.91 83.55 -11.21
C THR A 385 -64.48 83.87 -10.79
N GLN A 386 -64.13 85.15 -10.61
CA GLN A 386 -62.79 85.54 -10.13
C GLN A 386 -62.56 85.14 -8.67
N LEU A 387 -63.53 85.38 -7.77
CA LEU A 387 -63.43 84.91 -6.39
C LEU A 387 -63.44 83.38 -6.31
N ALA A 388 -64.25 82.70 -7.11
CA ALA A 388 -64.24 81.24 -7.17
C ALA A 388 -62.90 80.70 -7.69
N ALA A 389 -62.31 81.33 -8.71
CA ALA A 389 -61.00 80.96 -9.23
C ALA A 389 -59.89 81.18 -8.20
N LEU A 390 -59.89 82.32 -7.49
CA LEU A 390 -58.92 82.58 -6.42
C LEU A 390 -59.13 81.65 -5.22
N MET A 391 -60.38 81.33 -4.87
CA MET A 391 -60.71 80.33 -3.84
C MET A 391 -60.27 78.92 -4.24
N GLU A 392 -60.41 78.55 -5.51
CA GLU A 392 -59.94 77.28 -6.06
C GLU A 392 -58.41 77.22 -6.08
N GLU A 393 -57.74 78.31 -6.46
CA GLU A 393 -56.29 78.45 -6.43
C GLU A 393 -55.74 78.41 -5.00
N ALA A 394 -56.39 79.04 -4.03
CA ALA A 394 -55.97 78.99 -2.63
C ALA A 394 -56.31 77.65 -1.96
N ALA A 395 -57.38 76.98 -2.39
CA ALA A 395 -57.67 75.61 -1.96
C ALA A 395 -56.61 74.61 -2.47
N THR A 396 -56.03 74.85 -3.64
CA THR A 396 -54.99 73.99 -4.24
C THR A 396 -53.56 74.37 -3.82
N SER A 397 -53.24 75.66 -3.70
CA SER A 397 -51.89 76.15 -3.36
C SER A 397 -51.67 76.39 -1.87
N GLY A 398 -52.74 76.54 -1.08
CA GLY A 398 -52.68 76.92 0.33
C GLY A 398 -52.31 78.39 0.57
N ILE A 399 -52.15 79.20 -0.49
CA ILE A 399 -51.76 80.62 -0.40
C ILE A 399 -53.03 81.47 -0.33
N MET A 400 -53.36 81.97 0.87
CA MET A 400 -54.60 82.74 1.12
C MET A 400 -54.45 84.25 0.87
N GLU A 401 -53.21 84.73 0.71
CA GLU A 401 -52.88 86.15 0.63
C GLU A 401 -53.56 86.89 -0.56
N PRO A 402 -53.65 86.32 -1.78
CA PRO A 402 -54.38 86.95 -2.89
C PRO A 402 -55.87 87.11 -2.63
N LEU A 403 -56.51 86.19 -1.88
CA LEU A 403 -57.93 86.28 -1.51
C LEU A 403 -58.19 87.36 -0.46
N ASP A 404 -57.33 87.45 0.55
CA ASP A 404 -57.41 88.51 1.57
C ASP A 404 -57.36 89.88 0.89
N GLN A 405 -56.38 90.08 -0.01
CA GLN A 405 -56.21 91.32 -0.76
C GLN A 405 -57.42 91.60 -1.68
N TYR A 406 -57.96 90.57 -2.35
CA TYR A 406 -59.07 90.73 -3.27
C TYR A 406 -60.40 91.06 -2.56
N PHE A 407 -60.71 90.42 -1.42
CA PHE A 407 -61.88 90.78 -0.61
C PHE A 407 -61.75 92.19 -0.01
N GLU A 408 -60.54 92.59 0.38
CA GLU A 408 -60.29 93.94 0.88
C GLU A 408 -60.50 95.00 -0.23
N LEU A 409 -59.98 94.78 -1.43
CA LEU A 409 -60.22 95.63 -2.61
C LEU A 409 -61.70 95.73 -2.99
N LEU A 410 -62.42 94.60 -3.03
CA LEU A 410 -63.84 94.56 -3.38
C LEU A 410 -64.71 95.37 -2.41
N SER A 411 -64.34 95.34 -1.12
CA SER A 411 -65.03 96.09 -0.07
C SER A 411 -64.79 97.61 -0.14
N ARG A 412 -63.64 98.04 -0.68
CA ARG A 412 -63.28 99.46 -0.83
C ARG A 412 -63.86 100.11 -2.09
N GLU A 413 -63.89 99.41 -3.24
CA GLU A 413 -64.21 100.04 -4.53
C GLU A 413 -65.68 99.95 -4.96
N ARG A 414 -66.41 98.88 -4.60
CA ARG A 414 -67.81 98.67 -5.06
C ARG A 414 -68.71 98.09 -3.98
N ARG A 415 -69.07 98.93 -3.02
CA ARG A 415 -69.85 98.59 -1.81
C ARG A 415 -71.18 97.87 -2.07
N SER A 416 -71.92 98.22 -3.13
CA SER A 416 -73.20 97.58 -3.46
C SER A 416 -73.08 96.12 -3.94
N ILE A 417 -71.90 95.72 -4.44
CA ILE A 417 -71.60 94.34 -4.87
C ILE A 417 -71.04 93.54 -3.69
N ALA A 418 -70.22 94.16 -2.83
CA ALA A 418 -69.68 93.54 -1.62
C ALA A 418 -70.75 93.13 -0.59
N GLU A 419 -71.83 93.91 -0.47
CA GLU A 419 -72.99 93.62 0.41
C GLU A 419 -74.03 92.70 -0.27
N SER A 420 -73.79 92.27 -1.51
CA SER A 420 -74.69 91.35 -2.21
C SER A 420 -74.64 89.96 -1.56
N ALA A 421 -75.80 89.30 -1.46
CA ALA A 421 -75.93 87.97 -0.86
C ALA A 421 -74.96 86.92 -1.45
N VAL A 422 -74.55 87.08 -2.71
CA VAL A 422 -73.60 86.19 -3.39
C VAL A 422 -72.17 86.39 -2.89
N VAL A 423 -71.72 87.64 -2.70
CA VAL A 423 -70.35 87.93 -2.24
C VAL A 423 -70.21 87.65 -0.74
N THR A 424 -71.25 87.93 0.06
CA THR A 424 -71.26 87.56 1.49
C THR A 424 -71.21 86.04 1.69
N GLY A 425 -71.90 85.27 0.83
CA GLY A 425 -71.81 83.81 0.81
C GLY A 425 -70.41 83.30 0.44
N LEU A 426 -69.74 83.92 -0.54
CA LEU A 426 -68.34 83.61 -0.88
C LEU A 426 -67.37 83.98 0.25
N ARG A 427 -67.64 85.05 1.01
CA ARG A 427 -66.83 85.44 2.17
C ARG A 427 -66.93 84.42 3.31
N GLN A 428 -68.12 83.89 3.58
CA GLN A 428 -68.29 82.79 4.54
C GLN A 428 -67.56 81.52 4.09
N GLN A 429 -67.61 81.21 2.79
CA GLN A 429 -66.84 80.08 2.25
C GLN A 429 -65.33 80.32 2.37
N TYR A 430 -64.85 81.54 2.15
CA TYR A 430 -63.45 81.92 2.35
C TYR A 430 -63.00 81.75 3.81
N GLU A 431 -63.77 82.25 4.78
CA GLU A 431 -63.46 82.05 6.21
C GLU A 431 -63.44 80.56 6.59
N SER A 432 -64.34 79.76 6.01
CA SER A 432 -64.32 78.30 6.21
C SER A 432 -63.08 77.64 5.61
N LEU A 433 -62.63 78.09 4.42
CA LEU A 433 -61.42 77.61 3.76
C LEU A 433 -60.17 78.01 4.56
N ARG A 434 -60.16 79.22 5.13
CA ARG A 434 -59.06 79.71 5.98
C ARG A 434 -58.90 78.89 7.25
N LEU A 435 -60.01 78.60 7.94
CA LEU A 435 -59.99 77.73 9.12
C LEU A 435 -59.52 76.31 8.79
N GLN A 436 -59.90 75.79 7.61
CA GLN A 436 -59.41 74.49 7.12
C GLN A 436 -57.90 74.52 6.84
N GLN A 437 -57.38 75.57 6.20
CA GLN A 437 -55.94 75.71 5.90
C GLN A 437 -55.10 75.91 7.17
N ASP A 438 -55.56 76.72 8.12
CA ASP A 438 -54.90 76.89 9.43
C ASP A 438 -54.91 75.58 10.23
N GLY A 439 -56.00 74.82 10.17
CA GLY A 439 -56.11 73.50 10.79
C GLY A 439 -55.12 72.48 10.20
N ARG A 440 -55.05 72.41 8.85
CA ARG A 440 -54.09 71.56 8.12
C ARG A 440 -52.65 71.91 8.48
N ARG A 441 -52.30 73.20 8.50
CA ARG A 441 -50.93 73.64 8.79
C ARG A 441 -50.50 73.27 10.21
N ARG A 442 -51.37 73.43 11.21
CA ARG A 442 -51.09 72.95 12.58
C ARG A 442 -50.94 71.44 12.65
N GLN A 443 -51.74 70.69 11.88
CA GLN A 443 -51.61 69.24 11.80
C GLN A 443 -50.27 68.84 11.17
N LEU A 444 -49.85 69.50 10.10
CA LEU A 444 -48.54 69.30 9.47
C LEU A 444 -47.39 69.57 10.45
N GLU A 445 -47.41 70.72 11.13
CA GLU A 445 -46.38 71.10 12.11
C GLU A 445 -46.32 70.11 13.28
N ALA A 446 -47.47 69.65 13.79
CA ALA A 446 -47.54 68.63 14.83
C ALA A 446 -46.97 67.28 14.37
N THR A 447 -47.36 66.80 13.18
CA THR A 447 -46.85 65.54 12.61
C THR A 447 -45.34 65.59 12.39
N LEU A 448 -44.80 66.71 11.89
CA LEU A 448 -43.35 66.89 11.71
C LEU A 448 -42.58 66.89 13.04
N ALA A 449 -43.13 67.53 14.09
CA ALA A 449 -42.51 67.53 15.42
C ALA A 449 -42.47 66.11 16.03
N THR A 450 -43.59 65.38 15.95
CA THR A 450 -43.67 64.00 16.43
C THR A 450 -42.74 63.06 15.64
N ALA A 451 -42.67 63.22 14.32
CA ALA A 451 -41.75 62.44 13.49
C ALA A 451 -40.28 62.72 13.84
N SER A 452 -39.92 63.98 14.06
CA SER A 452 -38.55 64.39 14.43
C SER A 452 -38.15 63.86 15.81
N GLU A 453 -39.06 63.87 16.78
CA GLU A 453 -38.84 63.29 18.11
C GLU A 453 -38.67 61.76 18.03
N ALA A 454 -39.49 61.08 17.22
CA ALA A 454 -39.36 59.64 16.97
C ALA A 454 -38.02 59.29 16.30
N ILE A 455 -37.55 60.10 15.35
CA ILE A 455 -36.21 59.97 14.73
C ILE A 455 -35.09 60.14 15.76
N ALA A 456 -35.19 61.13 16.65
CA ALA A 456 -34.16 61.40 17.65
C ALA A 456 -34.02 60.27 18.68
N ASN A 457 -35.14 59.64 19.06
CA ASN A 457 -35.19 58.60 20.08
C ASN A 457 -34.98 57.18 19.54
N ALA A 458 -34.92 57.00 18.21
CA ALA A 458 -34.72 55.69 17.60
C ALA A 458 -33.30 55.16 17.88
N THR A 459 -33.23 54.04 18.60
CA THR A 459 -31.97 53.32 18.92
C THR A 459 -31.73 52.11 18.04
N VAL A 460 -32.73 51.76 17.21
CA VAL A 460 -32.73 50.60 16.33
C VAL A 460 -33.29 50.95 14.95
N PRO A 461 -32.80 50.35 13.85
CA PRO A 461 -33.23 50.67 12.48
C PRO A 461 -34.75 50.51 12.22
N SER A 462 -35.41 49.57 12.89
CA SER A 462 -36.86 49.35 12.75
C SER A 462 -37.71 50.46 13.40
N ALA A 463 -37.20 51.14 14.44
CA ALA A 463 -37.90 52.22 15.12
C ALA A 463 -38.13 53.45 14.21
N PHE A 464 -37.39 53.57 13.10
CA PHE A 464 -37.57 54.64 12.12
C PHE A 464 -38.79 54.42 11.20
N GLU A 465 -39.36 53.21 11.11
CA GLU A 465 -40.49 52.95 10.21
C GLU A 465 -41.72 53.77 10.59
N GLY A 466 -42.03 53.86 11.88
CA GLY A 466 -43.11 54.70 12.39
C GLY A 466 -42.89 56.18 12.09
N ALA A 467 -41.65 56.65 12.23
CA ALA A 467 -41.31 58.05 11.96
C ALA A 467 -41.37 58.38 10.45
N PHE A 468 -40.91 57.49 9.57
CA PHE A 468 -41.03 57.70 8.12
C PHE A 468 -42.48 57.63 7.63
N GLN A 469 -43.32 56.80 8.25
CA GLN A 469 -44.76 56.80 7.94
C GLN A 469 -45.40 58.14 8.34
N MET A 470 -45.04 58.69 9.50
CA MET A 470 -45.48 60.04 9.90
C MET A 470 -44.98 61.13 8.93
N LEU A 471 -43.74 61.02 8.42
CA LEU A 471 -43.23 61.95 7.41
C LEU A 471 -43.97 61.84 6.06
N LYS A 472 -44.36 60.64 5.66
CA LYS A 472 -45.21 60.42 4.48
C LYS A 472 -46.61 61.02 4.67
N ASP A 473 -47.17 60.90 5.87
CA ASP A 473 -48.45 61.52 6.21
C ASP A 473 -48.32 63.06 6.24
N ALA A 474 -47.16 63.59 6.65
CA ALA A 474 -46.83 65.02 6.57
C ALA A 474 -46.67 65.50 5.12
N ASP A 475 -46.04 64.72 4.23
CA ASP A 475 -45.93 65.04 2.80
C ASP A 475 -47.32 65.15 2.13
N ALA A 476 -48.24 64.24 2.47
CA ALA A 476 -49.62 64.29 1.99
C ALA A 476 -50.40 65.53 2.47
N LEU A 477 -49.96 66.15 3.58
CA LEU A 477 -50.52 67.39 4.10
C LEU A 477 -49.85 68.63 3.50
N ALA A 478 -48.65 68.54 2.92
CA ALA A 478 -47.88 69.69 2.42
C ALA A 478 -48.37 70.15 1.03
N LEU A 479 -48.75 71.42 0.91
CA LEU A 479 -49.31 71.96 -0.34
C LEU A 479 -48.30 72.83 -1.12
N ASN A 480 -47.52 73.65 -0.42
CA ASN A 480 -46.56 74.57 -1.02
C ASN A 480 -45.10 74.10 -0.90
N ASP A 481 -44.21 74.73 -1.66
CA ASP A 481 -42.80 74.33 -1.74
C ASP A 481 -42.06 74.47 -0.39
N LEU A 482 -42.45 75.44 0.43
CA LEU A 482 -41.84 75.66 1.74
C LEU A 482 -42.19 74.52 2.71
N GLU A 483 -43.45 74.10 2.75
CA GLU A 483 -43.91 72.95 3.53
C GLU A 483 -43.25 71.65 3.05
N LYS A 484 -43.18 71.42 1.72
CA LYS A 484 -42.51 70.25 1.14
C LYS A 484 -41.01 70.22 1.47
N SER A 485 -40.35 71.38 1.47
CA SER A 485 -38.94 71.46 1.84
C SER A 485 -38.68 71.09 3.31
N ALA A 486 -39.63 71.38 4.22
CA ALA A 486 -39.52 71.02 5.62
C ALA A 486 -39.66 69.50 5.84
N VAL A 487 -40.59 68.85 5.11
CA VAL A 487 -40.74 67.38 5.09
C VAL A 487 -39.45 66.75 4.55
N LEU A 488 -38.94 67.20 3.41
CA LEU A 488 -37.69 66.67 2.81
C LEU A 488 -36.47 66.81 3.74
N LYS A 489 -36.36 67.93 4.46
CA LYS A 489 -35.29 68.12 5.44
C LYS A 489 -35.39 67.10 6.57
N ALA A 490 -36.59 66.89 7.14
CA ALA A 490 -36.82 65.91 8.19
C ALA A 490 -36.59 64.47 7.71
N GLU A 491 -36.98 64.14 6.46
CA GLU A 491 -36.65 62.86 5.83
C GLU A 491 -35.14 62.65 5.72
N SER A 492 -34.40 63.65 5.22
CA SER A 492 -32.95 63.55 5.07
C SER A 492 -32.23 63.36 6.41
N GLU A 493 -32.68 64.02 7.46
CA GLU A 493 -32.15 63.86 8.82
C GLU A 493 -32.49 62.50 9.41
N GLY A 494 -33.71 62.01 9.16
CA GLY A 494 -34.14 60.66 9.50
C GLY A 494 -33.31 59.57 8.83
N PHE A 495 -33.02 59.70 7.53
CA PHE A 495 -32.17 58.75 6.81
C PHE A 495 -30.73 58.75 7.34
N ARG A 496 -30.12 59.93 7.53
CA ARG A 496 -28.77 60.03 8.11
C ARG A 496 -28.69 59.38 9.49
N ARG A 497 -29.66 59.66 10.37
CA ARG A 497 -29.68 59.08 11.72
C ARG A 497 -29.88 57.57 11.69
N LYS A 498 -30.72 57.06 10.79
CA LYS A 498 -30.90 55.62 10.57
C LYS A 498 -29.60 54.94 10.13
N GLU A 499 -28.83 55.57 9.23
CA GLU A 499 -27.52 55.06 8.81
C GLU A 499 -26.51 55.03 9.97
N GLU A 500 -26.44 56.09 10.80
CA GLU A 500 -25.58 56.12 12.00
C GLU A 500 -25.94 54.99 12.99
N VAL A 501 -27.23 54.80 13.26
CA VAL A 501 -27.71 53.74 14.15
C VAL A 501 -27.37 52.36 13.57
N GLN A 502 -27.62 52.13 12.28
CA GLN A 502 -27.24 50.89 11.60
C GLN A 502 -25.73 50.63 11.67
N ALA A 503 -24.90 51.65 11.45
CA ALA A 503 -23.44 51.52 11.52
C ALA A 503 -22.97 51.12 12.93
N SER A 504 -23.63 51.63 13.99
CA SER A 504 -23.32 51.25 15.37
C SER A 504 -23.66 49.78 15.68
N VAL A 505 -24.81 49.30 15.21
CA VAL A 505 -25.25 47.89 15.33
C VAL A 505 -24.28 46.97 14.57
N ASP A 506 -23.96 47.34 13.33
CA ASP A 506 -23.03 46.60 12.48
C ASP A 506 -21.62 46.53 13.08
N THR A 507 -21.12 47.63 13.68
CA THR A 507 -19.80 47.66 14.31
C THR A 507 -19.72 46.73 15.53
N ALA A 508 -20.75 46.74 16.38
CA ALA A 508 -20.82 45.83 17.52
C ALA A 508 -20.86 44.36 17.06
N PHE A 509 -21.62 44.07 16.00
CA PHE A 509 -21.70 42.74 15.42
C PHE A 509 -20.38 42.29 14.76
N GLN A 510 -19.66 43.19 14.07
CA GLN A 510 -18.35 42.90 13.50
C GLN A 510 -17.32 42.47 14.56
N LEU A 511 -17.35 43.08 15.75
CA LEU A 511 -16.47 42.67 16.86
C LEU A 511 -16.76 41.23 17.31
N GLN A 512 -18.04 40.83 17.35
CA GLN A 512 -18.42 39.44 17.64
C GLN A 512 -17.95 38.47 16.56
N ILE A 513 -18.12 38.81 15.27
CA ILE A 513 -17.61 38.00 14.14
C ILE A 513 -16.10 37.81 14.24
N ARG A 514 -15.36 38.87 14.59
CA ARG A 514 -13.89 38.83 14.70
C ARG A 514 -13.43 37.89 15.82
N ASP A 515 -14.08 37.93 16.98
CA ASP A 515 -13.79 37.03 18.09
C ASP A 515 -14.03 35.56 17.71
N VAL A 516 -15.18 35.26 17.11
CA VAL A 516 -15.48 33.89 16.64
C VAL A 516 -14.47 33.45 15.58
N SER A 517 -14.11 34.32 14.64
CA SER A 517 -13.12 34.01 13.59
C SER A 517 -11.74 33.67 14.15
N GLN A 518 -11.31 34.35 15.22
CA GLN A 518 -10.03 34.04 15.90
C GLN A 518 -10.06 32.66 16.56
N ARG A 519 -11.19 32.30 17.20
CA ARG A 519 -11.36 30.96 17.80
C ARG A 519 -11.45 29.87 16.74
N VAL A 520 -12.09 30.13 15.60
CA VAL A 520 -12.11 29.21 14.45
C VAL A 520 -10.68 28.88 13.97
N ALA A 521 -9.77 29.86 13.95
CA ALA A 521 -8.38 29.64 13.55
C ALA A 521 -7.57 28.77 14.53
N GLN A 522 -8.08 28.53 15.74
CA GLN A 522 -7.43 27.76 16.80
C GLN A 522 -8.10 26.41 17.06
N LEU A 523 -9.05 26.00 16.21
CA LEU A 523 -9.75 24.74 16.40
C LEU A 523 -8.79 23.53 16.25
N PRO A 524 -8.88 22.54 17.15
CA PRO A 524 -8.04 21.35 17.09
C PRO A 524 -8.43 20.46 15.92
N VAL A 525 -7.48 19.71 15.37
CA VAL A 525 -7.70 18.84 14.20
C VAL A 525 -8.18 17.42 14.55
N ASP A 526 -8.29 17.11 15.84
CA ASP A 526 -8.53 15.77 16.38
C ASP A 526 -9.77 15.68 17.30
N GLU A 527 -10.54 16.76 17.47
CA GLU A 527 -11.75 16.78 18.29
C GLU A 527 -12.90 17.54 17.63
N THR A 528 -14.13 17.01 17.71
CA THR A 528 -15.31 17.65 17.10
C THR A 528 -16.07 18.57 18.05
N GLY A 529 -15.91 18.39 19.37
CA GLY A 529 -16.62 19.16 20.39
C GLY A 529 -16.45 20.67 20.27
N PRO A 530 -15.22 21.19 20.06
CA PRO A 530 -14.99 22.62 19.84
C PRO A 530 -15.70 23.19 18.59
N TYR A 531 -15.83 22.40 17.51
CA TYR A 531 -16.57 22.82 16.32
C TYR A 531 -18.07 22.93 16.59
N ASP A 532 -18.64 21.97 17.31
CA ASP A 532 -20.07 21.97 17.66
C ASP A 532 -20.44 23.20 18.50
N ALA A 533 -19.57 23.60 19.42
CA ALA A 533 -19.73 24.81 20.23
C ALA A 533 -19.73 26.10 19.36
N ILE A 534 -18.78 26.23 18.42
CA ILE A 534 -18.72 27.38 17.52
C ILE A 534 -19.92 27.42 16.58
N LEU A 535 -20.37 26.28 16.04
CA LEU A 535 -21.54 26.24 15.16
C LEU A 535 -22.83 26.68 15.89
N ALA A 536 -22.99 26.28 17.16
CA ALA A 536 -24.11 26.75 17.97
C ALA A 536 -24.08 28.27 18.20
N GLU A 537 -22.89 28.83 18.41
CA GLU A 537 -22.69 30.28 18.56
C GLU A 537 -22.95 31.05 17.26
N LEU A 538 -22.44 30.54 16.12
CA LEU A 538 -22.71 31.11 14.79
C LEU A 538 -24.21 31.10 14.46
N ALA A 539 -24.93 30.03 14.80
CA ALA A 539 -26.38 29.93 14.62
C ALA A 539 -27.13 30.96 15.48
N SER A 540 -26.66 31.22 16.71
CA SER A 540 -27.18 32.29 17.57
C SER A 540 -26.95 33.67 16.95
N LEU A 541 -25.74 33.94 16.42
CA LEU A 541 -25.39 35.22 15.82
C LEU A 541 -26.18 35.49 14.52
N LEU A 542 -26.49 34.46 13.73
CA LEU A 542 -27.32 34.57 12.53
C LEU A 542 -28.77 35.01 12.81
N GLN A 543 -29.26 34.79 14.03
CA GLN A 543 -30.59 35.24 14.46
C GLN A 543 -30.60 36.67 15.02
N THR A 544 -29.45 37.35 15.06
CA THR A 544 -29.36 38.73 15.57
C THR A 544 -30.18 39.65 14.67
N PRO A 545 -31.23 40.31 15.20
CA PRO A 545 -32.07 41.19 14.40
C PRO A 545 -31.29 42.44 13.97
N GLU A 546 -31.74 43.07 12.88
CA GLU A 546 -31.32 44.43 12.47
C GLU A 546 -29.84 44.60 12.05
N VAL A 547 -29.15 43.51 11.75
CA VAL A 547 -27.80 43.53 11.18
C VAL A 547 -27.85 43.66 9.65
N SER A 548 -26.88 44.35 9.05
CA SER A 548 -26.80 44.43 7.59
C SER A 548 -26.60 43.06 6.91
N ARG A 549 -27.20 42.91 5.72
CA ARG A 549 -27.13 41.67 4.91
C ARG A 549 -25.71 41.25 4.57
N GLY A 550 -24.78 42.21 4.43
CA GLY A 550 -23.37 41.92 4.15
C GLY A 550 -22.68 41.15 5.28
N LEU A 551 -22.96 41.51 6.53
CA LEU A 551 -22.41 40.82 7.70
C LEU A 551 -23.03 39.45 7.92
N ILE A 552 -24.33 39.29 7.68
CA ILE A 552 -25.01 37.98 7.67
C ILE A 552 -24.39 37.06 6.60
N THR A 553 -24.08 37.61 5.42
CA THR A 553 -23.41 36.85 4.34
C THR A 553 -21.99 36.43 4.73
N THR A 554 -21.26 37.30 5.45
CA THR A 554 -19.93 36.97 5.99
C THR A 554 -20.02 35.84 7.02
N LEU A 555 -20.98 35.94 7.95
CA LEU A 555 -21.19 34.94 9.01
C LEU A 555 -21.59 33.56 8.45
N SER A 556 -22.52 33.52 7.49
CA SER A 556 -22.91 32.27 6.80
C SER A 556 -21.79 31.65 5.95
N THR A 557 -20.82 32.45 5.50
CA THR A 557 -19.62 31.94 4.84
C THR A 557 -18.66 31.31 5.85
N LEU A 558 -18.49 31.94 7.02
CA LEU A 558 -17.72 31.37 8.13
C LEU A 558 -18.36 30.08 8.65
N GLU A 559 -19.69 30.03 8.83
CA GLU A 559 -20.42 28.82 9.22
C GLU A 559 -20.17 27.67 8.25
N ARG A 560 -20.30 27.90 6.94
CA ARG A 560 -20.00 26.88 5.92
C ARG A 560 -18.55 26.40 5.98
N LYS A 561 -17.60 27.30 6.23
CA LYS A 561 -16.19 26.93 6.42
C LYS A 561 -16.02 26.01 7.64
N VAL A 562 -16.56 26.40 8.80
CA VAL A 562 -16.48 25.58 10.04
C VAL A 562 -17.18 24.23 9.86
N GLN A 563 -18.32 24.17 9.17
CA GLN A 563 -18.97 22.91 8.82
C GLN A 563 -18.10 22.02 7.92
N GLY A 564 -17.43 22.62 6.93
CA GLY A 564 -16.46 21.95 6.07
C GLY A 564 -15.30 21.35 6.87
N ASP A 565 -14.61 22.19 7.66
CA ASP A 565 -13.48 21.79 8.49
C ASP A 565 -13.90 20.69 9.51
N ARG A 566 -15.07 20.83 10.14
CA ARG A 566 -15.64 19.80 11.02
C ARG A 566 -15.85 18.48 10.31
N SER A 567 -16.41 18.51 9.09
CA SER A 567 -16.65 17.29 8.31
C SER A 567 -15.35 16.57 7.96
N GLU A 568 -14.28 17.35 7.72
CA GLU A 568 -12.94 16.81 7.50
C GLU A 568 -12.38 16.15 8.76
N VAL A 569 -12.49 16.80 9.93
CA VAL A 569 -12.07 16.23 11.23
C VAL A 569 -12.84 14.95 11.56
N VAL A 570 -14.16 14.93 11.35
CA VAL A 570 -14.99 13.71 11.50
C VAL A 570 -14.47 12.59 10.59
N GLY A 571 -14.19 12.90 9.32
CA GLY A 571 -13.63 11.94 8.37
C GLY A 571 -12.29 11.36 8.84
N ARG A 572 -11.37 12.21 9.32
CA ARG A 572 -10.07 11.80 9.88
C ARG A 572 -10.23 10.91 11.11
N LEU A 573 -11.12 11.26 12.03
CA LEU A 573 -11.39 10.45 13.24
C LEU A 573 -12.02 9.10 12.92
N GLU A 574 -12.92 9.04 11.94
CA GLU A 574 -13.49 7.76 11.48
C GLU A 574 -12.43 6.87 10.82
N ILE A 575 -11.51 7.44 10.05
CA ILE A 575 -10.36 6.72 9.51
C ILE A 575 -9.48 6.22 10.67
N ALA A 576 -9.11 7.08 11.61
CA ALA A 576 -8.28 6.71 12.76
C ALA A 576 -8.89 5.56 13.58
N ARG A 577 -10.21 5.60 13.84
CA ARG A 577 -10.94 4.50 14.50
C ARG A 577 -10.90 3.21 13.69
N ALA A 578 -11.08 3.29 12.37
CA ALA A 578 -11.00 2.11 11.50
C ALA A 578 -9.58 1.50 11.50
N LEU A 579 -8.53 2.32 11.53
CA LEU A 579 -7.15 1.86 11.69
C LEU A 579 -6.89 1.23 13.08
N GLN A 580 -7.56 1.72 14.12
CA GLN A 580 -7.51 1.13 15.46
C GLN A 580 -8.17 -0.25 15.49
N VAL A 581 -9.27 -0.46 14.75
CA VAL A 581 -9.90 -1.79 14.61
C VAL A 581 -8.95 -2.79 13.94
N ILE A 582 -8.22 -2.38 12.91
CA ILE A 582 -7.16 -3.20 12.27
C ILE A 582 -6.08 -3.56 13.30
N SER A 583 -5.62 -2.58 14.08
CA SER A 583 -4.59 -2.79 15.11
C SER A 583 -5.08 -3.68 16.27
N ALA A 584 -6.37 -3.63 16.62
CA ALA A 584 -6.97 -4.49 17.63
C ALA A 584 -7.05 -5.96 17.19
N ALA A 585 -7.10 -6.22 15.87
CA ALA A 585 -7.16 -7.55 15.29
C ALA A 585 -5.79 -8.26 15.17
N LEU A 586 -4.69 -7.57 15.54
CA LEU A 586 -3.34 -8.15 15.55
C LEU A 586 -3.28 -9.43 16.39
N GLY A 587 -2.59 -10.45 15.85
CA GLY A 587 -2.46 -11.78 16.45
C GLY A 587 -3.51 -12.79 15.96
N ASN A 588 -4.55 -12.36 15.25
CA ASN A 588 -5.52 -13.24 14.61
C ASN A 588 -5.60 -12.92 13.11
N ASP A 589 -5.02 -13.79 12.30
CA ASP A 589 -4.90 -13.60 10.84
C ASP A 589 -6.26 -13.47 10.15
N VAL A 590 -7.26 -14.23 10.61
CA VAL A 590 -8.62 -14.16 10.07
C VAL A 590 -9.30 -12.83 10.36
N ASN A 591 -9.24 -12.35 11.60
CA ASN A 591 -9.86 -11.09 12.00
C ASN A 591 -9.13 -9.89 11.40
N PHE A 592 -7.80 -9.96 11.29
CA PHE A 592 -7.00 -8.91 10.66
C PHE A 592 -7.34 -8.75 9.18
N GLY A 593 -7.39 -9.85 8.41
CA GLY A 593 -7.82 -9.82 7.01
C GLY A 593 -9.22 -9.21 6.84
N LYS A 594 -10.18 -9.62 7.68
CA LYS A 594 -11.54 -9.04 7.68
C LYS A 594 -11.55 -7.54 8.02
N ALA A 595 -10.69 -7.09 8.93
CA ALA A 595 -10.59 -5.67 9.27
C ALA A 595 -10.01 -4.84 8.11
N LEU A 596 -9.02 -5.38 7.37
CA LEU A 596 -8.50 -4.76 6.15
C LEU A 596 -9.58 -4.68 5.05
N GLU A 597 -10.30 -5.77 4.80
CA GLU A 597 -11.42 -5.84 3.84
C GLU A 597 -12.52 -4.82 4.20
N ALA A 598 -12.92 -4.76 5.48
CA ALA A 598 -13.92 -3.83 5.97
C ALA A 598 -13.50 -2.37 5.80
N PHE A 599 -12.21 -2.05 6.05
CA PHE A 599 -11.68 -0.71 5.78
C PHE A 599 -11.74 -0.37 4.28
N ALA A 600 -11.26 -1.28 3.42
CA ALA A 600 -11.23 -1.05 1.98
C ALA A 600 -12.63 -0.89 1.38
N ALA A 601 -13.62 -1.64 1.89
CA ALA A 601 -15.01 -1.51 1.50
C ALA A 601 -15.66 -0.20 1.96
N LYS A 602 -15.28 0.31 3.15
CA LYS A 602 -15.80 1.58 3.68
C LYS A 602 -15.21 2.81 2.99
N TYR A 603 -13.94 2.75 2.57
CA TYR A 603 -13.22 3.88 1.97
C TYR A 603 -12.65 3.55 0.57
N PRO A 604 -13.50 3.16 -0.40
CA PRO A 604 -13.07 2.75 -1.74
C PRO A 604 -12.36 3.89 -2.48
N GLY A 605 -11.40 3.55 -3.34
CA GLY A 605 -10.66 4.51 -4.17
C GLY A 605 -9.48 5.21 -3.48
N THR A 606 -9.30 5.02 -2.17
CA THR A 606 -8.09 5.49 -1.48
C THR A 606 -6.90 4.56 -1.75
N THR A 607 -5.68 5.10 -1.82
CA THR A 607 -4.44 4.30 -1.97
C THR A 607 -4.29 3.25 -0.86
N ARG A 608 -4.72 3.61 0.35
CA ARG A 608 -4.76 2.73 1.52
C ARG A 608 -5.72 1.56 1.32
N ALA A 609 -6.94 1.81 0.81
CA ALA A 609 -7.89 0.74 0.49
C ALA A 609 -7.34 -0.23 -0.56
N THR A 610 -6.71 0.27 -1.63
CA THR A 610 -6.08 -0.60 -2.64
C THR A 610 -4.98 -1.48 -2.05
N SER A 611 -4.14 -0.90 -1.17
CA SER A 611 -3.08 -1.65 -0.47
C SER A 611 -3.66 -2.71 0.46
N PHE A 612 -4.69 -2.35 1.24
CA PHE A 612 -5.35 -3.26 2.18
C PHE A 612 -6.07 -4.41 1.47
N THR A 613 -6.75 -4.14 0.35
CA THR A 613 -7.33 -5.20 -0.50
C THR A 613 -6.25 -6.14 -1.01
N HIS A 614 -5.12 -5.60 -1.48
CA HIS A 614 -4.00 -6.43 -1.95
C HIS A 614 -3.49 -7.35 -0.84
N VAL A 615 -3.22 -6.80 0.35
CA VAL A 615 -2.71 -7.58 1.48
C VAL A 615 -3.72 -8.64 1.93
N ALA A 616 -5.00 -8.27 2.05
CA ALA A 616 -6.05 -9.18 2.50
C ALA A 616 -6.33 -10.34 1.53
N GLU A 617 -6.31 -10.07 0.21
CA GLU A 617 -6.63 -11.07 -0.81
C GLU A 617 -5.42 -11.90 -1.25
N ARG A 618 -4.23 -11.29 -1.34
CA ARG A 618 -3.06 -11.91 -2.01
C ARG A 618 -1.93 -12.31 -1.07
N GLU A 619 -1.88 -11.75 0.15
CA GLU A 619 -0.78 -11.98 1.09
C GLU A 619 -1.23 -12.64 2.41
N ARG A 620 -2.49 -13.04 2.50
CA ARG A 620 -3.04 -13.67 3.72
C ARG A 620 -2.40 -15.01 4.05
N ASP A 621 -2.06 -15.80 3.04
CA ASP A 621 -1.32 -17.05 3.22
C ASP A 621 0.09 -16.80 3.76
N LEU A 622 0.68 -15.63 3.48
CA LEU A 622 1.99 -15.26 4.03
C LEU A 622 1.95 -15.08 5.54
N LEU A 623 0.91 -14.38 6.01
CA LEU A 623 0.65 -14.18 7.43
C LEU A 623 0.42 -15.51 8.15
N THR A 624 -0.45 -16.37 7.60
CA THR A 624 -0.70 -17.70 8.16
C THR A 624 0.58 -18.54 8.17
N GLY A 625 1.40 -18.46 7.11
CA GLY A 625 2.70 -19.13 7.01
C GLY A 625 3.67 -18.70 8.11
N ALA A 626 3.82 -17.39 8.35
CA ALA A 626 4.67 -16.85 9.40
C ALA A 626 4.23 -17.30 10.82
N LEU A 627 2.93 -17.47 11.07
CA LEU A 627 2.41 -17.99 12.34
C LEU A 627 2.61 -19.50 12.48
N LYS A 628 2.37 -20.27 11.41
CA LYS A 628 2.60 -21.73 11.36
C LYS A 628 4.08 -22.08 11.56
N TRP A 629 4.99 -21.23 11.08
CA TRP A 629 6.42 -21.39 11.29
C TRP A 629 6.80 -21.59 12.76
N ASN A 630 6.20 -20.84 13.70
CA ASN A 630 6.50 -20.98 15.12
C ASN A 630 6.10 -22.35 15.68
N ALA A 631 5.04 -22.98 15.14
CA ALA A 631 4.63 -24.32 15.54
C ALA A 631 5.64 -25.37 15.04
N VAL A 632 6.01 -25.29 13.77
CA VAL A 632 7.06 -26.13 13.16
C VAL A 632 8.37 -25.97 13.94
N ARG A 633 8.83 -24.73 14.15
CA ARG A 633 10.04 -24.42 14.94
C ARG A 633 10.01 -25.06 16.32
N ARG A 634 8.88 -25.00 17.02
CA ARG A 634 8.72 -25.59 18.36
C ARG A 634 8.91 -27.11 18.32
N GLN A 635 8.36 -27.79 17.31
CA GLN A 635 8.55 -29.24 17.17
C GLN A 635 10.02 -29.60 17.00
N PHE A 636 10.73 -28.88 16.13
CA PHE A 636 12.18 -29.06 15.93
C PHE A 636 12.99 -28.76 17.21
N LEU A 637 12.58 -27.78 18.01
CA LEU A 637 13.23 -27.45 19.29
C LEU A 637 13.06 -28.56 20.33
N THR A 638 11.86 -29.14 20.39
CA THR A 638 11.57 -30.26 21.30
C THR A 638 12.11 -31.60 20.80
N ALA A 639 12.47 -31.69 19.52
CA ALA A 639 12.97 -32.90 18.89
C ALA A 639 14.46 -33.10 19.18
N SER A 640 14.78 -33.62 20.36
CA SER A 640 16.13 -34.07 20.70
C SER A 640 16.46 -35.38 19.96
N PRO A 641 17.54 -35.45 19.15
CA PRO A 641 17.94 -36.68 18.47
C PRO A 641 18.15 -37.88 19.41
N ALA A 642 18.51 -37.62 20.66
CA ALA A 642 18.77 -38.63 21.68
C ALA A 642 17.50 -39.23 22.30
N THR A 643 16.33 -38.64 22.09
CA THR A 643 15.06 -39.14 22.67
C THR A 643 13.93 -39.26 21.66
N LEU A 644 14.19 -38.90 20.40
CA LEU A 644 13.16 -38.85 19.37
C LEU A 644 12.88 -40.24 18.80
N GLU A 645 11.62 -40.66 18.91
CA GLU A 645 11.13 -41.92 18.34
C GLU A 645 11.02 -41.84 16.80
N PRO A 646 11.20 -42.96 16.06
CA PRO A 646 11.17 -42.97 14.60
C PRO A 646 9.85 -42.47 14.01
N ALA A 647 8.72 -42.80 14.63
CA ALA A 647 7.40 -42.33 14.20
C ALA A 647 7.24 -40.81 14.37
N ALA A 648 7.76 -40.24 15.46
CA ALA A 648 7.72 -38.80 15.70
C ALA A 648 8.62 -38.04 14.72
N ALA A 649 9.81 -38.58 14.40
CA ALA A 649 10.68 -38.01 13.37
C ALA A 649 10.01 -37.94 11.98
N ARG A 650 9.30 -39.02 11.57
CA ARG A 650 8.53 -39.03 10.31
C ARG A 650 7.39 -38.01 10.34
N ALA A 651 6.68 -37.88 11.46
CA ALA A 651 5.60 -36.90 11.59
C ALA A 651 6.12 -35.46 11.43
N ILE A 652 7.25 -35.12 12.06
CA ILE A 652 7.89 -33.80 11.93
C ILE A 652 8.32 -33.54 10.48
N LEU A 653 8.91 -34.53 9.81
CA LEU A 653 9.32 -34.41 8.40
C LEU A 653 8.11 -34.19 7.47
N GLU A 654 7.02 -34.93 7.69
CA GLU A 654 5.79 -34.79 6.90
C GLU A 654 5.18 -33.41 7.11
N GLU A 655 5.02 -32.97 8.36
CA GLU A 655 4.46 -31.64 8.68
C GLU A 655 5.31 -30.51 8.12
N TYR A 656 6.65 -30.61 8.21
CA TYR A 656 7.56 -29.65 7.60
C TYR A 656 7.43 -29.64 6.06
N SER A 657 7.28 -30.81 5.43
CA SER A 657 7.09 -30.89 3.98
C SER A 657 5.77 -30.26 3.53
N GLN A 658 4.69 -30.45 4.31
CA GLN A 658 3.39 -29.83 4.08
C GLN A 658 3.45 -28.32 4.30
N PHE A 659 4.20 -27.87 5.30
CA PHE A 659 4.48 -26.45 5.54
C PHE A 659 5.21 -25.82 4.34
N LEU A 660 6.30 -26.44 3.86
CA LEU A 660 7.03 -25.94 2.69
C LEU A 660 6.16 -25.89 1.43
N LYS A 661 5.32 -26.90 1.19
CA LYS A 661 4.40 -26.93 0.03
C LYS A 661 3.32 -25.84 0.12
N SER A 662 2.78 -25.59 1.31
CA SER A 662 1.66 -24.66 1.50
C SER A 662 2.07 -23.21 1.69
N SER A 663 3.21 -22.96 2.35
CA SER A 663 3.61 -21.63 2.82
C SER A 663 4.95 -21.18 2.21
N GLY A 664 5.83 -22.11 1.83
CA GLY A 664 7.20 -21.83 1.41
C GLY A 664 8.17 -21.70 2.60
N PRO A 665 9.45 -21.38 2.34
CA PRO A 665 10.47 -21.27 3.38
C PRO A 665 10.33 -19.98 4.19
N TYR A 666 10.12 -20.08 5.51
CA TYR A 666 10.14 -18.96 6.47
C TYR A 666 11.21 -19.19 7.54
N PRO A 667 11.87 -18.15 8.10
CA PRO A 667 12.13 -16.80 7.60
C PRO A 667 13.60 -16.75 7.09
N GLY A 668 13.82 -17.13 5.82
CA GLY A 668 15.17 -17.19 5.21
C GLY A 668 15.82 -18.59 5.23
N PRO A 669 17.12 -18.73 4.86
CA PRO A 669 17.82 -20.00 4.84
C PRO A 669 17.96 -20.55 6.27
N VAL A 670 16.96 -21.33 6.66
CA VAL A 670 16.92 -21.93 7.99
C VAL A 670 17.94 -23.06 8.09
N ASP A 671 18.70 -23.11 9.17
CA ASP A 671 19.53 -24.26 9.55
C ASP A 671 18.74 -25.57 9.73
N ILE A 672 17.41 -25.57 9.58
CA ILE A 672 16.60 -26.81 9.46
C ILE A 672 17.14 -27.72 8.37
N ALA A 673 17.70 -27.18 7.27
CA ALA A 673 18.30 -28.00 6.23
C ALA A 673 19.38 -28.96 6.78
N LYS A 674 20.17 -28.52 7.77
CA LYS A 674 21.17 -29.36 8.47
C LYS A 674 20.51 -30.42 9.37
N ARG A 675 19.25 -30.20 9.73
CA ARG A 675 18.48 -31.09 10.60
C ARG A 675 17.71 -32.18 9.89
N LEU A 676 17.38 -31.98 8.62
CA LEU A 676 16.62 -32.94 7.84
C LEU A 676 17.32 -34.32 7.72
N PRO A 677 18.63 -34.41 7.43
CA PRO A 677 19.31 -35.71 7.33
C PRO A 677 19.25 -36.50 8.64
N VAL A 678 19.37 -35.81 9.79
CA VAL A 678 19.27 -36.44 11.11
C VAL A 678 17.88 -37.02 11.34
N LEU A 679 16.82 -36.24 11.10
CA LEU A 679 15.45 -36.72 11.23
C LEU A 679 15.12 -37.84 10.25
N GLN A 680 15.66 -37.79 9.03
CA GLN A 680 15.49 -38.86 8.03
C GLN A 680 16.13 -40.17 8.51
N ALA A 681 17.36 -40.12 9.03
CA ALA A 681 18.04 -41.28 9.60
C ALA A 681 17.33 -41.83 10.85
N ILE A 682 16.76 -40.97 11.70
CA ILE A 682 15.93 -41.42 12.83
C ILE A 682 14.65 -42.09 12.32
N GLY A 683 14.01 -41.51 11.30
CA GLY A 683 12.80 -42.03 10.70
C GLY A 683 12.97 -43.40 10.05
N THR A 684 14.18 -43.78 9.60
CA THR A 684 14.47 -45.09 9.01
C THR A 684 14.81 -46.17 10.03
N ARG A 685 14.99 -45.82 11.32
CA ARG A 685 15.29 -46.79 12.39
C ARG A 685 14.18 -47.86 12.46
N THR A 686 14.62 -49.10 12.56
CA THR A 686 13.80 -50.24 12.99
C THR A 686 13.92 -50.43 14.50
N SER A 687 13.10 -51.32 15.08
CA SER A 687 13.30 -51.75 16.46
C SER A 687 14.77 -52.17 16.68
N PRO A 688 15.44 -51.65 17.72
CA PRO A 688 16.84 -52.01 18.00
C PRO A 688 17.05 -53.52 18.10
N VAL A 689 16.11 -54.23 18.73
CA VAL A 689 16.10 -55.68 18.83
C VAL A 689 16.03 -56.35 17.47
N ASP A 690 15.14 -55.90 16.59
CA ASP A 690 14.94 -56.53 15.28
C ASP A 690 16.14 -56.28 14.35
N GLY A 691 16.73 -55.08 14.44
CA GLY A 691 17.97 -54.76 13.75
C GLY A 691 19.13 -55.64 14.21
N MET A 692 19.32 -55.80 15.52
CA MET A 692 20.33 -56.71 16.07
C MET A 692 20.04 -58.16 15.70
N LYS A 693 18.80 -58.63 15.83
CA LYS A 693 18.40 -59.98 15.38
C LYS A 693 18.77 -60.19 13.91
N THR A 694 18.57 -59.20 13.05
CA THR A 694 18.91 -59.29 11.62
C THR A 694 20.42 -59.37 11.40
N ILE A 695 21.24 -58.59 12.13
CA ILE A 695 22.71 -58.66 12.01
C ILE A 695 23.22 -60.04 12.44
N PHE A 696 22.65 -60.58 13.50
CA PHE A 696 23.07 -61.84 14.11
C PHE A 696 22.25 -63.06 13.65
N SER A 697 21.34 -62.93 12.66
CA SER A 697 20.31 -63.95 12.36
C SER A 697 20.85 -65.26 11.80
N GLY A 698 22.09 -65.30 11.31
CA GLY A 698 22.70 -66.51 10.77
C GLY A 698 22.61 -67.65 11.77
N ARG A 699 22.21 -68.85 11.32
CA ARG A 699 22.08 -70.03 12.20
C ARG A 699 23.43 -70.41 12.81
N ALA A 700 24.49 -70.28 12.01
CA ALA A 700 25.89 -70.45 12.46
C ALA A 700 26.35 -69.39 13.49
N ILE A 701 25.56 -68.34 13.72
CA ILE A 701 25.83 -67.27 14.68
C ILE A 701 24.93 -67.41 15.91
N THR A 702 23.62 -67.60 15.74
CA THR A 702 22.64 -67.60 16.86
C THR A 702 22.45 -68.97 17.53
N ASN A 703 22.69 -70.06 16.81
CA ASN A 703 22.40 -71.42 17.27
C ASN A 703 23.57 -72.39 17.07
N ALA A 704 24.80 -71.86 16.98
CA ALA A 704 25.99 -72.69 16.82
C ALA A 704 26.54 -73.19 18.16
N TYR A 705 26.93 -74.45 18.17
CA TYR A 705 27.64 -75.10 19.27
C TYR A 705 29.08 -75.42 18.87
N LEU A 706 30.05 -75.03 19.69
CA LEU A 706 31.49 -75.19 19.43
C LEU A 706 32.03 -76.49 20.05
N ILE A 707 32.62 -77.34 19.22
CA ILE A 707 33.31 -78.56 19.65
C ILE A 707 34.79 -78.38 19.35
N ALA A 708 35.61 -78.35 20.40
CA ALA A 708 37.05 -78.19 20.33
C ALA A 708 37.74 -79.55 20.38
N THR A 709 38.63 -79.79 19.41
CA THR A 709 39.42 -81.02 19.37
C THR A 709 40.59 -81.00 20.36
N ALA A 710 41.05 -82.18 20.78
CA ALA A 710 42.15 -82.36 21.73
C ALA A 710 43.50 -81.83 21.21
N ASP A 711 43.67 -81.73 19.89
CA ASP A 711 44.86 -81.12 19.26
C ASP A 711 44.81 -79.58 19.23
N GLY A 712 43.73 -78.97 19.72
CA GLY A 712 43.52 -77.53 19.81
C GLY A 712 43.38 -76.81 18.46
N LYS A 713 43.40 -77.53 17.33
CA LYS A 713 43.49 -76.95 15.99
C LYS A 713 42.17 -76.95 15.22
N GLN A 714 41.20 -77.77 15.60
CA GLN A 714 39.93 -77.90 14.87
C GLN A 714 38.75 -77.53 15.78
N GLN A 715 38.02 -76.50 15.33
CA GLN A 715 36.81 -76.00 15.97
C GLN A 715 35.65 -76.28 15.04
N TYR A 716 34.74 -77.17 15.45
CA TYR A 716 33.54 -77.50 14.67
C TYR A 716 32.33 -76.79 15.25
N TYR A 717 31.52 -76.18 14.39
CA TYR A 717 30.29 -75.49 14.77
C TYR A 717 29.08 -76.32 14.34
N ALA A 718 28.27 -76.76 15.31
CA ALA A 718 27.13 -77.64 15.10
C ALA A 718 25.77 -76.95 15.31
N ASP A 719 24.72 -77.45 14.66
CA ASP A 719 23.34 -76.93 14.75
C ASP A 719 22.59 -77.35 16.02
N SER A 720 23.11 -78.34 16.73
CA SER A 720 22.58 -78.82 18.00
C SER A 720 23.70 -79.22 18.95
N PRO A 721 23.45 -79.27 20.27
CA PRO A 721 24.43 -79.80 21.21
C PRO A 721 24.79 -81.24 20.81
N PRO A 722 26.07 -81.63 20.83
CA PRO A 722 26.45 -82.97 20.43
C PRO A 722 25.87 -84.00 21.40
N ILE A 723 25.36 -85.11 20.85
CA ILE A 723 24.93 -86.25 21.65
C ILE A 723 26.18 -87.03 22.06
N VAL A 724 26.50 -87.02 23.36
CA VAL A 724 27.72 -87.66 23.87
C VAL A 724 27.44 -89.13 24.22
N THR A 725 28.06 -90.02 23.45
CA THR A 725 28.16 -91.47 23.73
C THR A 725 29.65 -91.87 23.79
N ASP A 726 30.04 -93.06 23.34
CA ASP A 726 31.44 -93.41 23.09
C ASP A 726 32.07 -92.57 21.94
N SER A 727 31.20 -91.93 21.15
CA SER A 727 31.54 -90.94 20.12
C SER A 727 30.53 -89.79 20.13
N LEU A 728 30.94 -88.62 19.65
CA LEU A 728 30.09 -87.45 19.44
C LEU A 728 29.69 -87.42 17.96
N THR A 729 28.39 -87.48 17.68
CA THR A 729 27.83 -87.29 16.34
C THR A 729 27.06 -85.97 16.31
N PHE A 730 27.32 -85.14 15.30
CA PHE A 730 26.74 -83.81 15.15
C PHE A 730 26.82 -83.33 13.70
N ASP A 731 25.95 -82.39 13.33
CA ASP A 731 25.92 -81.80 12.00
C ASP A 731 26.67 -80.46 12.02
N ILE A 732 27.79 -80.38 11.29
CA ILE A 732 28.63 -79.17 11.23
C ILE A 732 28.15 -78.24 10.12
N TYR A 733 28.12 -76.94 10.37
CA TYR A 733 27.85 -75.96 9.33
C TYR A 733 28.98 -75.92 8.30
N THR A 734 28.63 -75.93 7.01
CA THR A 734 29.58 -75.78 5.90
C THR A 734 29.47 -74.44 5.20
N THR A 735 28.40 -73.69 5.45
CA THR A 735 28.21 -72.32 4.95
C THR A 735 28.21 -71.31 6.10
N PRO A 736 28.70 -70.08 5.87
CA PRO A 736 28.82 -69.07 6.93
C PRO A 736 27.47 -68.64 7.54
N ASP A 737 26.35 -68.80 6.84
CA ASP A 737 25.00 -68.53 7.37
C ASP A 737 24.38 -69.72 8.10
N GLY A 738 24.95 -70.92 7.94
CA GLY A 738 24.48 -72.16 8.57
C GLY A 738 23.32 -72.87 7.86
N ASP A 739 23.09 -72.57 6.58
CA ASP A 739 22.04 -73.21 5.79
C ASP A 739 22.38 -74.64 5.32
N GLN A 740 23.67 -74.96 5.23
CA GLN A 740 24.15 -76.28 4.87
C GLN A 740 24.92 -76.89 6.02
N THR A 741 24.66 -78.17 6.25
CA THR A 741 25.38 -78.96 7.26
C THR A 741 25.92 -80.27 6.68
N VAL A 742 26.95 -80.79 7.32
CA VAL A 742 27.51 -82.12 7.04
C VAL A 742 27.62 -82.90 8.35
N ASN A 743 27.16 -84.15 8.36
CA ASN A 743 27.27 -84.99 9.53
C ASN A 743 28.74 -85.36 9.81
N LYS A 744 29.18 -85.20 11.05
CA LYS A 744 30.53 -85.53 11.51
C LYS A 744 30.46 -86.39 12.77
N LYS A 745 31.38 -87.36 12.85
CA LYS A 745 31.58 -88.23 14.01
C LYS A 745 32.99 -88.04 14.55
N LEU A 746 33.11 -87.74 15.84
CA LEU A 746 34.37 -87.65 16.58
C LEU A 746 34.39 -88.67 17.72
N PHE A 747 35.53 -89.30 17.96
CA PHE A 747 35.71 -90.15 19.14
C PHE A 747 35.99 -89.29 20.37
N ARG A 748 35.63 -89.80 21.56
CA ARG A 748 35.75 -89.06 22.83
C ARG A 748 37.18 -88.55 23.10
N ASN A 749 38.20 -89.34 22.74
CA ASN A 749 39.61 -88.98 22.88
C ASN A 749 40.08 -87.87 21.92
N GLN A 750 39.26 -87.50 20.93
CA GLN A 750 39.53 -86.42 19.99
C GLN A 750 38.94 -85.09 20.44
N VAL A 751 38.15 -85.06 21.52
CA VAL A 751 37.52 -83.86 22.07
C VAL A 751 38.28 -83.42 23.32
N ARG A 752 38.41 -82.10 23.53
CA ARG A 752 39.10 -81.56 24.70
C ARG A 752 38.43 -82.03 25.98
N GLU A 753 39.20 -82.60 26.91
CA GLU A 753 38.69 -83.19 28.16
C GLU A 753 37.86 -82.19 28.98
N GLU A 754 38.27 -80.92 28.98
CA GLU A 754 37.55 -79.81 29.60
C GLU A 754 36.13 -79.57 29.05
N GLN A 755 35.75 -80.08 27.88
CA GLN A 755 34.35 -80.03 27.41
C GLN A 755 33.54 -81.25 27.84
N LEU A 756 34.21 -82.33 28.27
CA LEU A 756 33.61 -83.62 28.65
C LEU A 756 33.40 -83.78 30.17
N VAL A 757 34.04 -82.95 31.01
CA VAL A 757 34.00 -83.05 32.49
C VAL A 757 32.87 -82.21 33.08
N GLY A 758 31.69 -82.77 33.34
CA GLY A 758 30.54 -82.11 34.00
C GLY A 758 29.20 -82.64 33.49
N ASP A 759 28.08 -82.04 33.91
CA ASP A 759 26.76 -82.43 33.40
C ASP A 759 26.65 -82.05 31.91
N VAL A 760 26.74 -83.08 31.07
CA VAL A 760 26.72 -82.98 29.61
C VAL A 760 25.36 -82.48 29.10
N SER A 761 24.31 -82.52 29.95
CA SER A 761 22.97 -82.04 29.60
C SER A 761 22.84 -80.52 29.58
N ILE A 762 23.83 -79.75 30.06
CA ILE A 762 23.79 -78.28 30.10
C ILE A 762 24.19 -77.72 28.72
N PRO A 763 23.26 -77.21 27.88
CA PRO A 763 23.56 -76.77 26.52
C PRO A 763 24.50 -75.55 26.49
N ALA A 764 24.55 -74.78 27.58
CA ALA A 764 25.32 -73.55 27.69
C ALA A 764 26.84 -73.74 27.55
N ARG A 765 27.36 -74.91 27.93
CA ARG A 765 28.81 -75.21 27.84
C ARG A 765 29.27 -75.38 26.39
N TRP A 766 28.41 -75.93 25.56
CA TRP A 766 28.67 -76.19 24.15
C TRP A 766 28.39 -74.97 23.29
N MET A 767 27.71 -73.94 23.79
CA MET A 767 27.41 -72.74 23.00
C MET A 767 28.71 -72.11 22.50
N SER A 768 28.74 -71.84 21.20
CA SER A 768 29.86 -71.14 20.58
C SER A 768 30.00 -69.71 21.12
N PRO A 769 31.20 -69.11 21.06
CA PRO A 769 31.42 -67.71 21.45
C PRO A 769 30.47 -66.75 20.74
N GLN A 770 30.26 -66.92 19.42
CA GLN A 770 29.32 -66.09 18.67
C GLN A 770 27.87 -66.26 19.10
N THR A 771 27.42 -67.47 19.49
CA THR A 771 26.08 -67.69 20.03
C THR A 771 25.89 -67.00 21.37
N LYS A 772 26.89 -67.07 22.25
CA LYS A 772 26.85 -66.37 23.55
C LYS A 772 26.81 -64.85 23.35
N LEU A 773 27.66 -64.34 22.47
CA LEU A 773 27.71 -62.92 22.11
C LEU A 773 26.39 -62.44 21.50
N ALA A 774 25.85 -63.16 20.52
CA ALA A 774 24.58 -62.83 19.87
C ALA A 774 23.42 -62.78 20.87
N LYS A 775 23.30 -63.77 21.77
CA LYS A 775 22.28 -63.78 22.82
C LYS A 775 22.44 -62.60 23.78
N SER A 776 23.67 -62.33 24.25
CA SER A 776 23.95 -61.18 25.13
C SER A 776 23.62 -59.84 24.46
N ILE A 777 23.89 -59.70 23.16
CA ILE A 777 23.57 -58.47 22.40
C ILE A 777 22.07 -58.33 22.19
N ILE A 778 21.37 -59.41 21.83
CA ILE A 778 19.91 -59.38 21.62
C ILE A 778 19.17 -59.07 22.93
N GLU A 779 19.61 -59.65 24.05
CA GLU A 779 19.09 -59.35 25.39
C GLU A 779 19.34 -57.88 25.75
N PHE A 780 20.59 -57.40 25.61
CA PHE A 780 20.94 -56.01 25.84
C PHE A 780 20.15 -55.03 24.97
N ALA A 781 19.93 -55.36 23.70
CA ALA A 781 19.12 -54.55 22.79
C ALA A 781 17.63 -54.55 23.16
N GLY A 782 17.16 -55.59 23.86
CA GLY A 782 15.79 -55.70 24.39
C GLY A 782 15.50 -54.73 25.53
N ASP A 783 16.52 -54.46 26.34
CA ASP A 783 16.43 -53.51 27.46
C ASP A 783 16.70 -52.06 27.03
N SER A 784 17.31 -51.86 25.85
CA SER A 784 17.58 -50.54 25.30
C SER A 784 16.31 -49.93 24.71
N THR A 785 15.97 -48.72 25.14
CA THR A 785 14.97 -47.90 24.47
C THR A 785 15.49 -47.45 23.10
N ALA A 786 14.58 -47.18 22.15
CA ALA A 786 14.95 -46.68 20.82
C ALA A 786 15.61 -45.29 20.86
N SER A 787 15.50 -44.58 21.98
CA SER A 787 16.10 -43.29 22.23
C SER A 787 17.64 -43.32 22.27
N ASP A 788 18.28 -44.34 22.86
CA ASP A 788 19.76 -44.37 22.97
C ASP A 788 20.44 -45.22 21.90
N PHE A 789 20.00 -45.04 20.65
CA PHE A 789 20.45 -45.83 19.50
C PHE A 789 21.96 -45.77 19.29
N GLU A 790 22.58 -44.58 19.33
CA GLU A 790 24.01 -44.44 19.13
C GLU A 790 24.85 -45.12 20.22
N ALA A 791 24.41 -45.05 21.48
CA ALA A 791 25.11 -45.73 22.57
C ALA A 791 24.95 -47.25 22.50
N LEU A 792 23.78 -47.74 22.05
CA LEU A 792 23.59 -49.15 21.74
C LEU A 792 24.58 -49.60 20.65
N ILE A 793 24.67 -48.90 19.51
CA ILE A 793 25.59 -49.26 18.42
C ILE A 793 27.03 -49.27 18.91
N ARG A 794 27.43 -48.25 19.68
CA ARG A 794 28.76 -48.20 20.29
C ARG A 794 29.01 -49.39 21.21
N THR A 795 28.08 -49.70 22.11
CA THR A 795 28.23 -50.80 23.07
C THR A 795 28.30 -52.15 22.37
N VAL A 796 27.47 -52.35 21.32
CA VAL A 796 27.49 -53.58 20.52
C VAL A 796 28.82 -53.69 19.77
N ALA A 797 29.28 -52.64 19.09
CA ALA A 797 30.56 -52.63 18.40
C ALA A 797 31.72 -52.89 19.37
N GLU A 798 31.72 -52.27 20.55
CA GLU A 798 32.71 -52.46 21.61
C GLU A 798 32.73 -53.90 22.12
N LYS A 799 31.56 -54.49 22.38
CA LYS A 799 31.45 -55.91 22.76
C LYS A 799 32.01 -56.83 21.67
N VAL A 800 31.65 -56.62 20.41
CA VAL A 800 32.14 -57.45 19.29
C VAL A 800 33.64 -57.28 19.09
N LEU A 801 34.18 -56.05 19.19
CA LEU A 801 35.61 -55.76 19.02
C LEU A 801 36.46 -56.40 20.13
N ARG A 802 36.02 -56.29 21.38
CA ARG A 802 36.75 -56.79 22.56
C ARG A 802 36.61 -58.29 22.82
N GLU A 803 35.72 -58.97 22.10
CA GLU A 803 35.61 -60.43 22.16
C GLU A 803 36.84 -61.06 21.48
N GLU A 804 37.94 -61.20 22.22
CA GLU A 804 39.18 -61.83 21.75
C GLU A 804 39.17 -63.35 21.96
N GLU A 805 38.41 -63.84 22.93
CA GLU A 805 38.40 -65.25 23.31
C GLU A 805 37.42 -66.07 22.46
N GLY A 806 37.91 -66.55 21.30
CA GLY A 806 37.28 -67.64 20.56
C GLY A 806 36.32 -67.24 19.43
N LEU A 807 36.15 -65.95 19.15
CA LEU A 807 35.45 -65.49 17.95
C LEU A 807 36.41 -65.47 16.75
N ASP A 808 36.01 -66.05 15.62
CA ASP A 808 36.82 -66.05 14.39
C ASP A 808 37.09 -64.61 13.90
N PRO A 809 38.33 -64.23 13.55
CA PRO A 809 38.66 -62.85 13.15
C PRO A 809 37.87 -62.35 11.94
N ILE A 810 37.58 -63.21 10.95
CA ILE A 810 36.81 -62.84 9.76
C ILE A 810 35.36 -62.57 10.19
N LEU A 811 34.75 -63.48 10.96
CA LEU A 811 33.40 -63.28 11.47
C LEU A 811 33.30 -62.01 12.32
N ARG A 812 34.25 -61.79 13.22
CA ARG A 812 34.30 -60.59 14.08
C ARG A 812 34.34 -59.31 13.26
N MET A 813 35.19 -59.26 12.23
CA MET A 813 35.27 -58.13 11.31
C MET A 813 33.94 -57.88 10.59
N LEU A 814 33.30 -58.93 10.07
CA LEU A 814 32.01 -58.82 9.37
C LEU A 814 30.88 -58.38 10.30
N LEU A 815 30.87 -58.84 11.56
CA LEU A 815 29.89 -58.42 12.56
C LEU A 815 30.06 -56.94 12.91
N VAL A 816 31.30 -56.47 13.09
CA VAL A 816 31.56 -55.03 13.30
C VAL A 816 31.10 -54.22 12.09
N GLU A 817 31.48 -54.61 10.86
CA GLU A 817 31.05 -53.91 9.63
C GLU A 817 29.52 -53.80 9.56
N ARG A 818 28.79 -54.92 9.75
CA ARG A 818 27.32 -54.94 9.73
C ARG A 818 26.69 -54.09 10.84
N THR A 819 27.24 -54.11 12.05
CA THR A 819 26.80 -53.25 13.16
C THR A 819 26.97 -51.77 12.82
N LEU A 820 28.11 -51.40 12.24
CA LEU A 820 28.40 -50.03 11.82
C LEU A 820 27.51 -49.58 10.66
N GLU A 821 27.25 -50.46 9.67
CA GLU A 821 26.33 -50.17 8.56
C GLU A 821 24.88 -50.00 9.04
N TYR A 822 24.44 -50.81 10.01
CA TYR A 822 23.14 -50.62 10.64
C TYR A 822 23.08 -49.30 11.43
N GLY A 823 24.13 -49.00 12.19
CA GLY A 823 24.25 -47.74 12.91
C GLY A 823 24.22 -46.52 12.00
N ALA A 824 24.98 -46.54 10.90
CA ALA A 824 25.01 -45.45 9.93
C ALA A 824 23.64 -45.21 9.27
N ARG A 825 22.88 -46.27 8.94
CA ARG A 825 21.53 -46.13 8.37
C ARG A 825 20.52 -45.50 9.34
N GLY A 826 20.70 -45.71 10.65
CA GLY A 826 19.83 -45.18 11.70
C GLY A 826 20.34 -43.90 12.36
N SER A 827 21.55 -43.45 12.06
CA SER A 827 22.16 -42.27 12.67
C SER A 827 23.09 -41.55 11.70
N PHE A 828 22.71 -40.33 11.35
CA PHE A 828 23.51 -39.44 10.52
C PHE A 828 24.88 -39.14 11.14
N PHE A 829 24.95 -39.03 12.48
CA PHE A 829 26.21 -38.77 13.20
C PHE A 829 27.18 -39.95 13.09
N ILE A 830 26.66 -41.18 13.14
CA ILE A 830 27.48 -42.38 12.92
C ILE A 830 27.92 -42.41 11.45
N GLU A 831 27.02 -42.12 10.51
CA GLU A 831 27.35 -42.11 9.09
C GLU A 831 28.47 -41.10 8.76
N SER A 832 28.38 -39.88 9.28
CA SER A 832 29.37 -38.82 9.03
C SER A 832 30.77 -39.23 9.53
N GLN A 833 30.86 -39.72 10.77
CA GLN A 833 32.11 -40.08 11.42
C GLN A 833 32.75 -41.37 10.87
N LEU A 834 31.96 -42.28 10.30
CA LEU A 834 32.45 -43.58 9.80
C LEU A 834 32.92 -43.56 8.34
N THR A 835 32.87 -42.43 7.63
CA THR A 835 33.22 -42.36 6.21
C THR A 835 34.59 -42.98 5.89
N GLN A 836 35.63 -42.62 6.66
CA GLN A 836 36.99 -43.16 6.47
C GLN A 836 37.12 -44.63 6.88
N ILE A 837 36.38 -45.05 7.90
CA ILE A 837 36.38 -46.44 8.37
C ILE A 837 35.72 -47.36 7.33
N LYS A 838 34.62 -46.94 6.71
CA LYS A 838 33.96 -47.69 5.63
C LYS A 838 34.89 -47.93 4.44
N ILE A 839 35.69 -46.92 4.07
CA ILE A 839 36.72 -47.06 3.04
C ILE A 839 37.76 -48.11 3.47
N ALA A 840 38.23 -48.04 4.72
CA ALA A 840 39.20 -48.99 5.25
C ALA A 840 38.67 -50.45 5.24
N PHE A 841 37.38 -50.68 5.56
CA PHE A 841 36.75 -52.00 5.44
C PHE A 841 36.77 -52.52 4.00
N ALA A 842 36.47 -51.65 3.02
CA ALA A 842 36.51 -52.02 1.60
C ALA A 842 37.94 -52.33 1.10
N GLU A 843 38.95 -51.62 1.63
CA GLU A 843 40.36 -51.77 1.25
C GLU A 843 41.06 -52.95 1.96
N ALA A 844 40.50 -53.46 3.06
CA ALA A 844 41.09 -54.54 3.84
C ALA A 844 41.22 -55.87 3.07
N GLY A 845 40.50 -56.03 1.94
CA GLY A 845 40.65 -57.19 1.06
C GLY A 845 40.09 -58.49 1.62
N VAL A 846 39.18 -58.43 2.60
CA VAL A 846 38.46 -59.59 3.14
C VAL A 846 37.07 -59.65 2.50
N PRO A 847 36.77 -60.63 1.62
CA PRO A 847 35.47 -60.73 0.97
C PRO A 847 34.33 -60.98 1.98
N ARG A 848 33.20 -60.27 1.83
CA ARG A 848 32.03 -60.41 2.71
C ARG A 848 31.35 -61.78 2.68
N LEU A 849 31.60 -62.55 1.62
CA LEU A 849 31.08 -63.91 1.42
C LEU A 849 32.09 -64.98 1.82
N THR A 850 33.23 -64.60 2.42
CA THR A 850 34.23 -65.58 2.84
C THR A 850 33.63 -66.52 3.89
N ASN A 851 33.76 -67.81 3.62
CA ASN A 851 33.36 -68.85 4.55
C ASN A 851 34.34 -68.91 5.72
N TRP A 852 34.05 -68.15 6.77
CA TRP A 852 34.88 -68.07 7.98
C TRP A 852 34.97 -69.41 8.75
N LEU A 853 34.06 -70.37 8.49
CA LEU A 853 34.12 -71.74 9.02
C LEU A 853 35.16 -72.62 8.31
N SER A 854 35.62 -72.23 7.12
CA SER A 854 36.54 -73.04 6.32
C SER A 854 37.95 -73.04 6.91
N VAL A 855 38.59 -74.22 6.96
CA VAL A 855 39.98 -74.39 7.41
C VAL A 855 41.00 -74.37 6.26
N SER A 856 40.65 -73.83 5.09
CA SER A 856 41.58 -73.74 3.96
C SER A 856 42.72 -72.74 4.21
N ASP A 857 43.85 -72.93 3.52
CA ASP A 857 45.01 -72.04 3.59
C ASP A 857 44.68 -70.59 3.19
N GLU A 858 43.75 -70.42 2.23
CA GLU A 858 43.26 -69.11 1.81
C GLU A 858 42.49 -68.40 2.92
N THR A 859 41.55 -69.11 3.58
CA THR A 859 40.82 -68.55 4.73
C THR A 859 41.77 -68.22 5.88
N GLN A 860 42.83 -69.02 6.08
CA GLN A 860 43.83 -68.74 7.12
C GLN A 860 44.60 -67.43 6.86
N LYS A 861 44.95 -67.12 5.61
CA LYS A 861 45.53 -65.83 5.23
C LYS A 861 44.56 -64.68 5.51
N LEU A 862 43.30 -64.84 5.12
CA LEU A 862 42.26 -63.84 5.37
C LEU A 862 42.00 -63.61 6.87
N ARG A 863 42.16 -64.62 7.73
CA ARG A 863 42.08 -64.46 9.20
C ARG A 863 43.19 -63.57 9.74
N ILE A 864 44.41 -63.69 9.20
CA ILE A 864 45.53 -62.82 9.59
C ILE A 864 45.22 -61.39 9.16
N THR A 865 44.80 -61.19 7.91
CA THR A 865 44.40 -59.87 7.40
C THR A 865 43.27 -59.24 8.23
N ALA A 866 42.23 -60.00 8.55
CA ALA A 866 41.11 -59.53 9.36
C ALA A 866 41.55 -59.20 10.80
N LYS A 867 42.43 -60.01 11.40
CA LYS A 867 42.98 -59.77 12.73
C LYS A 867 43.82 -58.49 12.77
N ASP A 868 44.72 -58.32 11.80
CA ASP A 868 45.58 -57.14 11.69
C ASP A 868 44.74 -55.87 11.46
N PHE A 869 43.70 -55.97 10.63
CA PHE A 869 42.74 -54.89 10.43
C PHE A 869 42.05 -54.49 11.73
N LEU A 870 41.49 -55.46 12.46
CA LEU A 870 40.79 -55.22 13.72
C LEU A 870 41.72 -54.59 14.77
N GLN A 871 42.93 -55.09 14.93
CA GLN A 871 43.92 -54.52 15.85
C GLN A 871 44.30 -53.09 15.49
N LYS A 872 44.45 -52.80 14.19
CA LYS A 872 44.79 -51.46 13.71
C LYS A 872 43.63 -50.47 13.87
N HIS A 873 42.39 -50.91 13.67
CA HIS A 873 41.22 -50.04 13.56
C HIS A 873 40.26 -50.06 14.76
N GLU A 874 40.48 -50.90 15.78
CA GLU A 874 39.64 -50.95 16.99
C GLU A 874 39.48 -49.56 17.64
N GLN A 875 40.59 -48.92 18.01
CA GLN A 875 40.55 -47.60 18.66
C GLN A 875 39.97 -46.50 17.75
N PRO A 876 40.37 -46.38 16.46
CA PRO A 876 39.71 -45.46 15.53
C PRO A 876 38.20 -45.66 15.43
N ILE A 877 37.70 -46.90 15.41
CA ILE A 877 36.26 -47.18 15.37
C ILE A 877 35.57 -46.68 16.63
N LEU A 878 36.10 -47.02 17.82
CA LEU A 878 35.52 -46.59 19.09
C LEU A 878 35.56 -45.07 19.26
N GLN A 879 36.64 -44.42 18.80
CA GLN A 879 36.76 -42.96 18.79
C GLN A 879 35.75 -42.30 17.87
N ALA A 880 35.54 -42.83 16.65
CA ALA A 880 34.54 -42.32 15.73
C ALA A 880 33.11 -42.44 16.29
N LEU A 881 32.78 -43.56 16.95
CA LEU A 881 31.48 -43.73 17.61
C LEU A 881 31.31 -42.81 18.84
N ALA A 882 32.38 -42.58 19.60
CA ALA A 882 32.36 -41.60 20.69
C ALA A 882 32.20 -40.16 20.18
N ALA A 883 32.86 -39.82 19.07
CA ALA A 883 32.71 -38.53 18.40
C ALA A 883 31.28 -38.33 17.89
N ALA A 884 30.67 -39.37 17.31
CA ALA A 884 29.27 -39.33 16.87
C ALA A 884 28.28 -39.05 18.03
N LEU A 885 28.50 -39.66 19.20
CA LEU A 885 27.73 -39.36 20.41
C LEU A 885 27.91 -37.91 20.86
N SER A 886 29.15 -37.41 20.91
CA SER A 886 29.43 -36.02 21.27
C SER A 886 28.81 -35.03 20.29
N GLU A 887 28.85 -35.33 18.99
CA GLU A 887 28.24 -34.50 17.94
C GLU A 887 26.71 -34.46 18.10
N ARG A 888 26.07 -35.63 18.32
CA ARG A 888 24.64 -35.74 18.63
C ARG A 888 24.23 -34.89 19.83
N ASP A 889 25.00 -34.94 20.91
CA ASP A 889 24.67 -34.21 22.14
C ASP A 889 24.82 -32.69 21.94
N SER A 890 25.82 -32.26 21.17
CA SER A 890 26.01 -30.85 20.80
C SER A 890 24.96 -30.33 19.82
N TYR A 891 24.37 -31.21 19.00
CA TYR A 891 23.46 -30.85 17.92
C TYR A 891 22.16 -30.19 18.42
N SER A 892 21.70 -30.53 19.62
CA SER A 892 20.52 -29.88 20.23
C SER A 892 20.67 -28.36 20.37
N SER A 893 21.92 -27.85 20.45
CA SER A 893 22.22 -26.42 20.52
C SER A 893 22.21 -25.68 19.18
N LEU A 894 22.05 -26.38 18.05
CA LEU A 894 22.02 -25.72 16.74
C LEU A 894 20.77 -24.82 16.62
N PRO A 895 20.90 -23.57 16.20
CA PRO A 895 19.75 -22.68 16.06
C PRO A 895 18.76 -23.22 15.01
N ILE A 896 17.45 -23.10 15.29
CA ILE A 896 16.37 -23.52 14.36
C ILE A 896 15.82 -22.30 13.59
N GLY A 897 16.55 -21.20 13.59
CA GLY A 897 16.08 -19.90 13.11
C GLY A 897 15.27 -19.14 14.17
N PRO A 898 14.96 -17.85 13.92
CA PRO A 898 14.31 -17.00 14.89
C PRO A 898 12.83 -17.37 15.08
N GLN A 899 12.30 -17.09 16.27
CA GLN A 899 10.85 -17.03 16.46
C GLN A 899 10.31 -15.76 15.81
N VAL A 900 9.18 -15.89 15.11
CA VAL A 900 8.55 -14.79 14.40
C VAL A 900 7.37 -14.28 15.23
N ARG A 901 7.50 -13.13 15.89
CA ARG A 901 6.45 -12.56 16.73
C ARG A 901 5.74 -11.44 16.00
N TRP A 902 4.44 -11.55 15.78
CA TRP A 902 3.66 -10.49 15.14
C TRP A 902 3.47 -9.32 16.12
N ILE A 903 4.07 -8.16 15.81
CA ILE A 903 4.06 -7.00 16.71
C ILE A 903 3.22 -5.82 16.20
N GLY A 904 2.93 -5.77 14.90
CA GLY A 904 2.23 -4.65 14.30
C GLY A 904 1.96 -4.82 12.82
N TRP A 905 1.67 -3.71 12.15
CA TRP A 905 1.50 -3.65 10.70
C TRP A 905 2.03 -2.32 10.16
N LEU A 906 2.47 -2.30 8.90
CA LEU A 906 3.00 -1.11 8.24
C LEU A 906 1.87 -0.13 7.92
N SER A 907 1.97 1.08 8.47
CA SER A 907 1.07 2.20 8.16
C SER A 907 1.89 3.38 7.65
N ARG A 908 1.30 4.19 6.78
CA ARG A 908 1.84 5.51 6.44
C ARG A 908 1.18 6.54 7.34
N ASP A 909 1.99 7.43 7.89
CA ASP A 909 1.47 8.62 8.52
C ASP A 909 0.77 9.52 7.50
N ASP A 910 -0.29 10.21 7.91
CA ASP A 910 -1.06 11.12 7.05
C ASP A 910 -0.33 12.47 6.85
N SER A 911 0.90 12.60 7.36
CA SER A 911 1.78 13.75 7.16
C SER A 911 2.26 13.87 5.71
N PRO A 912 2.56 15.10 5.22
CA PRO A 912 3.04 15.33 3.86
C PRO A 912 4.34 14.58 3.52
N THR A 913 5.15 14.23 4.54
CA THR A 913 6.35 13.40 4.39
C THR A 913 6.05 11.91 4.17
N SER A 914 4.81 11.45 4.37
CA SER A 914 4.36 10.06 4.19
C SER A 914 5.31 9.03 4.80
N MET A 915 5.80 9.31 6.02
CA MET A 915 6.74 8.43 6.69
C MET A 915 6.06 7.11 7.07
N TRP A 916 6.77 6.01 6.88
CA TRP A 916 6.33 4.70 7.32
C TRP A 916 6.48 4.56 8.83
N GLN A 917 5.48 3.98 9.47
CA GLN A 917 5.47 3.64 10.88
C GLN A 917 4.90 2.24 11.09
N VAL A 918 5.27 1.60 12.20
CA VAL A 918 4.65 0.33 12.63
C VAL A 918 3.54 0.65 13.62
N ARG A 919 2.30 0.39 13.25
CA ARG A 919 1.17 0.46 14.18
C ARG A 919 1.05 -0.85 14.94
N SER A 920 1.23 -0.79 16.26
CA SER A 920 1.12 -1.93 17.16
C SER A 920 -0.21 -1.92 17.91
N LYS A 921 -0.51 -3.03 18.58
CA LYS A 921 -1.64 -3.10 19.50
C LYS A 921 -1.35 -2.23 20.73
N PRO A 922 -2.31 -1.43 21.24
CA PRO A 922 -2.10 -0.65 22.46
C PRO A 922 -1.60 -1.55 23.60
N GLY A 923 -0.48 -1.18 24.22
CA GLY A 923 0.18 -1.96 25.28
C GLY A 923 1.03 -3.14 24.81
N SER A 924 1.37 -3.25 23.50
CA SER A 924 2.30 -4.25 22.96
C SER A 924 3.54 -3.60 22.35
N PRO A 925 4.54 -3.33 23.20
CA PRO A 925 5.79 -4.05 22.99
C PRO A 925 6.28 -4.66 24.32
N GLY A 926 6.36 -5.99 24.38
CA GLY A 926 7.09 -6.65 25.46
C GLY A 926 8.61 -6.35 25.36
N GLU A 927 9.35 -6.56 26.45
CA GLU A 927 10.80 -6.34 26.61
C GLU A 927 11.69 -7.21 25.69
N SER A 928 11.45 -7.23 24.38
CA SER A 928 12.25 -8.02 23.44
C SER A 928 12.78 -7.13 22.34
N GLU A 929 14.09 -7.14 22.19
CA GLU A 929 14.78 -6.51 21.07
C GLU A 929 14.87 -7.47 19.87
N GLY A 930 15.01 -6.92 18.67
CA GLY A 930 15.21 -7.73 17.46
C GLY A 930 14.94 -6.98 16.17
N GLU A 931 15.20 -7.66 15.06
CA GLU A 931 14.95 -7.14 13.73
C GLU A 931 13.45 -7.18 13.39
N LEU A 932 12.96 -6.11 12.77
CA LEU A 932 11.60 -6.02 12.25
C LEU A 932 11.58 -6.37 10.78
N VAL A 933 10.72 -7.31 10.42
CA VAL A 933 10.61 -7.80 9.06
C VAL A 933 9.16 -7.85 8.62
N VAL A 934 8.98 -7.75 7.30
CA VAL A 934 7.72 -8.12 6.64
C VAL A 934 7.98 -9.23 5.64
N PHE A 935 6.95 -10.01 5.35
CA PHE A 935 6.98 -11.03 4.32
C PHE A 935 6.14 -10.57 3.14
N GLY A 936 6.75 -10.53 1.95
CA GLY A 936 6.06 -10.22 0.70
C GLY A 936 6.42 -11.24 -0.39
N ARG A 937 5.77 -11.12 -1.55
CA ARG A 937 6.14 -11.88 -2.76
C ARG A 937 6.28 -10.92 -3.93
N LYS A 938 7.19 -11.23 -4.86
CA LYS A 938 7.32 -10.44 -6.09
C LYS A 938 6.18 -10.76 -7.06
N THR A 939 5.84 -12.04 -7.21
CA THR A 939 4.68 -12.51 -7.98
C THR A 939 3.89 -13.59 -7.22
N PRO A 940 2.58 -13.76 -7.49
CA PRO A 940 1.80 -14.85 -6.93
C PRO A 940 2.46 -16.20 -7.23
N GLY A 941 2.78 -16.98 -6.19
CA GLY A 941 3.44 -18.28 -6.29
C GLY A 941 4.96 -18.26 -6.00
N ASP A 942 5.62 -17.10 -5.97
CA ASP A 942 7.01 -17.02 -5.52
C ASP A 942 7.14 -17.41 -4.04
N PRO A 943 8.29 -17.94 -3.59
CA PRO A 943 8.51 -18.12 -2.16
C PRO A 943 8.45 -16.77 -1.43
N PRO A 944 8.00 -16.75 -0.16
CA PRO A 944 8.00 -15.55 0.66
C PRO A 944 9.41 -14.95 0.73
N LYS A 945 9.49 -13.65 0.43
CA LYS A 945 10.69 -12.85 0.60
C LYS A 945 10.58 -12.09 1.92
N GLN A 946 11.52 -12.35 2.82
CA GLN A 946 11.72 -11.56 4.02
C GLN A 946 12.42 -10.25 3.65
N THR A 947 11.88 -9.14 4.15
CA THR A 947 12.49 -7.82 3.99
C THR A 947 12.55 -7.12 5.34
N SER A 948 13.74 -6.66 5.70
CA SER A 948 13.98 -5.85 6.91
C SER A 948 13.34 -4.48 6.75
N VAL A 949 12.58 -4.04 7.76
CA VAL A 949 11.91 -2.73 7.78
C VAL A 949 12.33 -1.88 8.98
N GLY A 950 13.12 -2.43 9.90
CA GLY A 950 13.61 -1.70 11.06
C GLY A 950 14.11 -2.59 12.16
N ARG A 951 14.21 -2.02 13.36
CA ARG A 951 14.62 -2.71 14.59
C ARG A 951 13.76 -2.24 15.76
N LEU A 952 13.41 -3.17 16.64
CA LEU A 952 12.84 -2.87 17.96
C LEU A 952 13.97 -2.96 18.97
N ASP A 953 14.19 -1.88 19.72
CA ASP A 953 15.17 -1.86 20.79
C ASP A 953 14.58 -2.38 22.12
N SER A 954 15.42 -2.51 23.14
CA SER A 954 15.01 -2.95 24.48
C SER A 954 14.08 -1.96 25.20
N SER A 955 14.00 -0.70 24.76
CA SER A 955 13.07 0.30 25.31
C SER A 955 11.66 0.19 24.72
N GLY A 956 11.47 -0.68 23.72
CA GLY A 956 10.22 -0.80 22.98
C GLY A 956 10.07 0.24 21.87
N THR A 957 11.14 1.00 21.57
CA THR A 957 11.15 2.00 20.51
C THR A 957 11.42 1.33 19.17
N VAL A 958 10.54 1.59 18.21
CA VAL A 958 10.67 1.10 16.83
C VAL A 958 11.48 2.10 16.02
N THR A 959 12.62 1.67 15.51
CA THR A 959 13.42 2.45 14.56
C THR A 959 13.24 1.86 13.16
N MET A 960 12.61 2.61 12.25
CA MET A 960 12.42 2.19 10.86
C MET A 960 13.72 2.36 10.06
N SER A 961 14.05 1.37 9.23
CA SER A 961 15.11 1.49 8.22
C SER A 961 14.53 2.06 6.91
N ALA A 962 15.38 2.39 5.94
CA ALA A 962 14.93 2.84 4.62
C ALA A 962 14.01 1.78 3.99
N VAL A 963 12.72 2.08 3.94
CA VAL A 963 11.67 1.15 3.51
C VAL A 963 11.74 0.98 1.99
N PRO A 964 11.92 -0.25 1.47
CA PRO A 964 11.96 -0.50 0.02
C PRO A 964 10.70 -0.03 -0.72
N GLU A 965 10.83 0.31 -2.01
CA GLU A 965 9.72 0.81 -2.84
C GLU A 965 8.56 -0.19 -3.01
N ASP A 966 8.80 -1.49 -2.82
CA ASP A 966 7.81 -2.56 -2.97
C ASP A 966 6.91 -2.78 -1.73
N MET A 967 6.89 -1.80 -0.82
CA MET A 967 6.18 -1.89 0.46
C MET A 967 4.74 -1.39 0.38
N LEU A 968 3.83 -2.22 0.90
CA LEU A 968 2.40 -1.97 0.93
C LEU A 968 1.92 -1.67 2.35
N GLU A 969 1.02 -0.70 2.44
CA GLU A 969 0.32 -0.42 3.69
C GLU A 969 -0.58 -1.61 4.06
N GLY A 970 -0.66 -1.94 5.35
CA GLY A 970 -1.45 -3.07 5.85
C GLY A 970 -0.63 -4.35 6.05
N ARG A 971 0.61 -4.41 5.55
CA ARG A 971 1.46 -5.60 5.71
C ARG A 971 1.77 -5.87 7.20
N PRO A 972 1.56 -7.10 7.69
CA PRO A 972 1.99 -7.52 9.02
C PRO A 972 3.50 -7.34 9.22
N VAL A 973 3.88 -6.75 10.35
CA VAL A 973 5.27 -6.57 10.78
C VAL A 973 5.56 -7.55 11.91
N PHE A 974 6.62 -8.33 11.73
CA PHE A 974 7.07 -9.33 12.67
C PHE A 974 8.43 -8.98 13.26
N LEU A 975 8.59 -9.25 14.54
CA LEU A 975 9.86 -9.22 15.25
C LEU A 975 10.52 -10.60 15.17
N LEU A 976 11.77 -10.64 14.71
CA LEU A 976 12.60 -11.84 14.76
C LEU A 976 13.31 -11.91 16.11
N VAL A 977 12.87 -12.85 16.96
CA VAL A 977 13.48 -13.08 18.28
C VAL A 977 14.51 -14.20 18.14
N THR A 978 15.79 -13.83 18.25
CA THR A 978 16.94 -14.74 18.14
C THR A 978 17.40 -15.29 19.50
N THR A 979 17.14 -14.57 20.59
CA THR A 979 17.54 -14.97 21.93
C THR A 979 16.60 -16.06 22.44
N GLU A 980 17.14 -17.26 22.59
CA GLU A 980 16.53 -18.33 23.38
C GLU A 980 16.60 -17.94 24.85
N GLN A 981 15.75 -17.00 25.28
CA GLN A 981 15.37 -16.96 26.68
C GLN A 981 14.65 -18.28 26.94
N SER A 982 15.37 -19.21 27.57
CA SER A 982 14.82 -20.46 28.06
C SER A 982 13.51 -20.11 28.80
N PRO A 983 12.38 -20.76 28.46
CA PRO A 983 11.08 -20.44 29.04
C PRO A 983 11.06 -20.52 30.57
#